data_AF-A0A7X6A110-F1
#
_entry.id   AF-A0A7X6A110-F1
#
_cell.length_a   1.000
_cell.length_b   1.000
_cell.length_c   1.000
_cell.angle_alpha   90.00
_cell.angle_beta   90.00
_cell.angle_gamma   90.00
#
_symmetry.space_group_name_H-M   'P 1'
#
loop_
_entity.id
_entity.type
_entity.pdbx_description
1 polymer ?
#
loop_
_entity_poly.entity_id
_entity_poly.type
_entity_poly.pdbx_seq_one_letter_code
_entity_poly.pdbx_strand_id
1 'polypeptide(L)'
;MRNRLLSLCLAVLVAAGVLTASATASTRASAANPATYGPFDPRIELDGHWGRDDDVAITVNSGSSVRFRFTGSQLGALFDTASITVPAQLYVAVDGQAPVLHKVDAERKVFAEGLDPAVAHTAEILVKDVDEYVNRWNVPLQTGVVLEKIELAPGAKLIPLPTTAEHRIEFYGDSITQGVMALCAELGTDCADGTKAYPHLVGKAFGADTNQVGFGKQGILQPGHGGVGTAAESFGWNLAGFPATGFDPEAVVVNFGTNDAAYPSAEFTPAYLAYLRKIRAADPQALIVALRPFNGTHADDIKTAVAAANDRRIVYVDTTGWLGPDDFNGSTHPNIQGHQVAAGKLTAVIKQLTGWSTGPIGKPKLAPVDVEEATCSDTPLTLTFDGPVRLGVTGKLRIHQANGEVVDTISLADLTSYHRTVGGARTDYDQVHTWTYQAVVVDGRTVKVYPHQRLAPGQLYYVTVDPGFVLGDPGITGANEWRFRTQRDPSTDDTLRVDAQGGGDFCTVQAAIDFVGEGHKSSIDVGPGLYRELVWVPPTKPGLTIRGAGAGKTVIGYPNNNLLNGDSAMGSVPVEQSYCQRRVIPQSDRFNCWRSAMAVFADDFTMSDVTVRNLTPYRGSQAEAFFGNGSRIVLARVRILGYQDSLRLQGQAFVTNSYVEGDVDFVWGTGGVFMQDSELKALHEGYYNQVRNIDNGPGNIFVRVRLTRAPEVADDSVFLARAELSRFPASQAVFIDSAMDSHVKKTGWLITSPNDCAAAGQLRFWEYHSTDLTGRPLDTTARLACSRQLGDDEAAKLRDPASVFGGWHPVVPRLER
;
A
#
# COMPACT_ATOMS: atom_id res chain seq x y z
N MET A 1 2.50 21.28 -54.98
CA MET A 1 2.12 20.94 -56.38
C MET A 1 1.27 19.67 -56.31
N ARG A 2 -0.06 19.79 -56.52
CA ARG A 2 -0.84 19.22 -57.66
C ARG A 2 -0.83 17.68 -57.66
N ASN A 3 -1.92 16.91 -57.70
CA ASN A 3 -3.34 17.10 -58.04
C ASN A 3 -4.08 15.84 -57.50
N ARG A 4 -5.23 15.94 -56.81
CA ARG A 4 -6.61 15.88 -57.35
C ARG A 4 -6.90 14.70 -58.28
N LEU A 5 -7.91 13.88 -57.94
CA LEU A 5 -9.12 13.72 -58.77
C LEU A 5 -10.28 13.05 -58.00
N LEU A 6 -11.44 13.70 -58.11
CA LEU A 6 -12.76 13.35 -57.64
C LEU A 6 -13.52 12.49 -58.67
N SER A 7 -14.48 11.72 -58.17
CA SER A 7 -15.85 11.45 -58.67
C SER A 7 -16.11 11.05 -60.12
N LEU A 8 -16.97 10.04 -60.35
CA LEU A 8 -18.40 10.23 -60.67
C LEU A 8 -19.13 8.88 -60.89
N CYS A 9 -20.42 8.89 -60.56
CA CYS A 9 -21.45 7.86 -60.73
C CYS A 9 -21.89 7.61 -62.19
N LEU A 10 -22.45 6.42 -62.49
CA LEU A 10 -23.69 6.21 -63.28
C LEU A 10 -24.12 4.71 -63.27
N ALA A 11 -25.29 4.38 -62.71
CA ALA A 11 -26.57 4.00 -63.35
C ALA A 11 -26.82 2.47 -63.51
N VAL A 12 -27.74 1.89 -62.73
CA VAL A 12 -29.18 1.60 -62.99
C VAL A 12 -29.42 0.35 -63.85
N LEU A 13 -29.98 -0.73 -63.27
CA LEU A 13 -31.27 -1.35 -63.69
C LEU A 13 -31.70 -2.52 -62.77
N VAL A 14 -33.02 -2.62 -62.62
CA VAL A 14 -33.83 -3.41 -61.69
C VAL A 14 -34.18 -4.79 -62.27
N ALA A 15 -34.17 -5.86 -61.45
CA ALA A 15 -35.14 -6.95 -61.57
C ALA A 15 -35.20 -7.78 -60.28
N ALA A 16 -36.42 -8.01 -59.80
CA ALA A 16 -36.77 -8.65 -58.55
C ALA A 16 -36.54 -10.18 -58.55
N GLY A 17 -36.12 -10.69 -57.41
CA GLY A 17 -36.10 -12.11 -57.08
C GLY A 17 -36.16 -12.27 -55.57
N VAL A 18 -37.37 -12.42 -55.02
CA VAL A 18 -37.61 -12.74 -53.62
C VAL A 18 -37.15 -14.18 -53.39
N LEU A 19 -36.02 -14.33 -52.70
CA LEU A 19 -35.65 -15.56 -51.99
C LEU A 19 -35.37 -15.13 -50.55
N THR A 20 -36.37 -15.36 -49.68
CA THR A 20 -36.26 -15.24 -48.24
C THR A 20 -35.33 -16.33 -47.72
N ALA A 21 -34.02 -16.07 -47.76
CA ALA A 21 -33.07 -16.74 -46.89
C ALA A 21 -32.97 -15.91 -45.62
N SER A 22 -33.58 -16.40 -44.54
CA SER A 22 -33.33 -15.95 -43.18
C SER A 22 -31.86 -16.23 -42.84
N ALA A 23 -30.99 -15.33 -43.27
CA ALA A 23 -29.65 -15.22 -42.72
C ALA A 23 -29.83 -14.74 -41.28
N THR A 24 -29.87 -15.68 -40.33
CA THR A 24 -29.48 -15.40 -38.96
C THR A 24 -28.07 -14.86 -39.05
N ALA A 25 -27.95 -13.53 -38.99
CA ALA A 25 -26.70 -12.88 -38.74
C ALA A 25 -26.26 -13.40 -37.36
N SER A 26 -25.40 -14.41 -37.36
CA SER A 26 -24.64 -14.78 -36.18
C SER A 26 -23.79 -13.55 -35.90
N THR A 27 -24.26 -12.70 -35.00
CA THR A 27 -23.40 -11.76 -34.31
C THR A 27 -22.37 -12.62 -33.60
N ARG A 28 -21.23 -12.85 -34.25
CA ARG A 28 -19.99 -13.10 -33.52
C ARG A 28 -19.80 -11.86 -32.68
N ALA A 29 -20.35 -11.88 -31.46
CA ALA A 29 -19.91 -11.00 -30.42
C ALA A 29 -18.40 -11.20 -30.40
N SER A 30 -17.65 -10.14 -30.73
CA SER A 30 -16.24 -10.06 -30.38
C SER A 30 -16.17 -10.50 -28.93
N ALA A 31 -15.48 -11.59 -28.62
CA ALA A 31 -15.26 -11.98 -27.24
C ALA A 31 -14.68 -10.74 -26.55
N ALA A 32 -15.38 -10.24 -25.53
CA ALA A 32 -14.91 -9.08 -24.80
C ALA A 32 -13.52 -9.40 -24.24
N ASN A 33 -12.61 -8.43 -24.26
CA ASN A 33 -11.26 -8.64 -23.77
C ASN A 33 -11.29 -9.04 -22.28
N PRO A 34 -10.44 -9.99 -21.85
CA PRO A 34 -10.27 -10.29 -20.43
C PRO A 34 -9.97 -9.04 -19.60
N ALA A 35 -10.46 -9.00 -18.37
CA ALA A 35 -10.05 -7.96 -17.43
C ALA A 35 -8.66 -8.29 -16.91
N THR A 36 -7.74 -7.31 -16.87
CA THR A 36 -6.38 -7.53 -16.36
C THR A 36 -6.01 -6.49 -15.31
N TYR A 37 -5.22 -6.91 -14.33
CA TYR A 37 -4.80 -6.10 -13.19
C TYR A 37 -3.31 -6.32 -12.95
N GLY A 38 -2.52 -5.26 -12.83
CA GLY A 38 -1.10 -5.36 -12.48
C GLY A 38 -0.92 -5.86 -11.03
N PRO A 39 0.24 -6.45 -10.69
CA PRO A 39 0.47 -7.12 -9.40
C PRO A 39 0.47 -6.16 -8.21
N PHE A 40 0.63 -4.85 -8.44
CA PHE A 40 0.60 -3.82 -7.40
C PHE A 40 -0.76 -3.12 -7.28
N ASP A 41 -1.82 -3.65 -7.89
CA ASP A 41 -3.18 -3.20 -7.61
C ASP A 41 -3.44 -3.32 -6.09
N PRO A 42 -3.97 -2.28 -5.42
CA PRO A 42 -4.15 -2.26 -3.97
C PRO A 42 -5.12 -3.32 -3.42
N ARG A 43 -5.83 -4.04 -4.29
CA ARG A 43 -6.71 -5.16 -3.93
C ARG A 43 -6.01 -6.51 -4.02
N ILE A 44 -4.74 -6.53 -4.42
CA ILE A 44 -3.86 -7.70 -4.45
C ILE A 44 -2.85 -7.57 -3.33
N GLU A 45 -2.80 -8.59 -2.47
CA GLU A 45 -1.79 -8.72 -1.44
C GLU A 45 -0.65 -9.62 -1.94
N LEU A 46 0.57 -9.14 -1.76
CA LEU A 46 1.80 -9.90 -1.98
C LEU A 46 2.41 -10.19 -0.61
N ASP A 47 2.48 -11.47 -0.24
CA ASP A 47 3.14 -11.94 0.98
C ASP A 47 4.43 -12.70 0.62
N GLY A 48 5.46 -12.56 1.44
CA GLY A 48 6.80 -13.03 1.17
C GLY A 48 7.68 -12.05 0.37
N HIS A 49 8.82 -12.55 -0.12
CA HIS A 49 9.83 -11.76 -0.81
C HIS A 49 9.47 -11.52 -2.27
N TRP A 50 8.93 -10.34 -2.56
CA TRP A 50 8.63 -9.88 -3.92
C TRP A 50 9.46 -8.65 -4.29
N GLY A 51 10.29 -8.80 -5.32
CA GLY A 51 10.91 -7.70 -6.06
C GLY A 51 9.83 -6.92 -6.81
N ARG A 52 9.95 -5.59 -6.76
CA ARG A 52 9.07 -4.67 -7.49
C ARG A 52 9.84 -4.02 -8.63
N ASP A 53 9.41 -4.27 -9.86
CA ASP A 53 9.85 -3.56 -11.07
C ASP A 53 8.61 -3.02 -11.80
N ASP A 54 8.69 -1.92 -12.54
CA ASP A 54 7.59 -0.99 -12.88
C ASP A 54 6.19 -1.62 -12.94
N ASP A 55 6.01 -2.64 -13.79
CA ASP A 55 4.75 -3.34 -14.01
C ASP A 55 4.77 -4.84 -13.62
N VAL A 56 5.84 -5.35 -13.01
CA VAL A 56 6.02 -6.78 -12.69
C VAL A 56 6.44 -7.03 -11.25
N ALA A 57 5.89 -8.09 -10.66
CA ALA A 57 6.31 -8.61 -9.36
C ALA A 57 7.15 -9.87 -9.56
N ILE A 58 8.35 -9.88 -8.97
CA ILE A 58 9.34 -10.94 -9.17
C ILE A 58 9.60 -11.67 -7.86
N THR A 59 9.52 -12.99 -7.84
CA THR A 59 10.01 -13.77 -6.70
C THR A 59 10.80 -15.00 -7.12
N VAL A 60 11.81 -15.30 -6.31
CA VAL A 60 12.72 -16.44 -6.44
C VAL A 60 12.67 -17.30 -5.18
N ASN A 61 11.74 -17.00 -4.27
CA ASN A 61 11.58 -17.61 -2.96
C ASN A 61 10.30 -18.43 -2.87
N SER A 62 10.45 -19.68 -2.46
CA SER A 62 9.35 -20.59 -2.12
C SER A 62 8.57 -20.06 -0.91
N GLY A 63 7.27 -20.33 -0.84
CA GLY A 63 6.39 -19.84 0.24
C GLY A 63 5.83 -18.43 0.04
N SER A 64 6.38 -17.64 -0.89
CA SER A 64 5.77 -16.37 -1.32
C SER A 64 4.37 -16.60 -1.89
N SER A 65 3.45 -15.68 -1.69
CA SER A 65 2.07 -15.83 -2.15
C SER A 65 1.42 -14.54 -2.65
N VAL A 66 0.36 -14.72 -3.43
CA VAL A 66 -0.51 -13.66 -3.94
C VAL A 66 -1.94 -13.97 -3.50
N ARG A 67 -2.60 -13.03 -2.83
CA ARG A 67 -3.99 -13.18 -2.36
C ARG A 67 -4.86 -12.03 -2.85
N PHE A 68 -6.06 -12.33 -3.29
CA PHE A 68 -7.03 -11.32 -3.69
C PHE A 68 -8.44 -11.90 -3.76
N ARG A 69 -9.42 -11.01 -3.88
CA ARG A 69 -10.83 -11.36 -4.11
C ARG A 69 -11.31 -10.82 -5.44
N PHE A 70 -12.19 -11.54 -6.11
CA PHE A 70 -12.62 -11.19 -7.46
C PHE A 70 -14.03 -11.67 -7.79
N THR A 71 -14.63 -11.12 -8.84
CA THR A 71 -15.88 -11.63 -9.45
C THR A 71 -15.60 -12.32 -10.77
N GLY A 72 -16.58 -13.06 -11.28
CA GLY A 72 -16.53 -13.61 -12.64
C GLY A 72 -16.10 -15.07 -12.70
N SER A 73 -16.23 -15.65 -13.89
CA SER A 73 -16.22 -17.11 -14.07
C SER A 73 -14.84 -17.74 -14.33
N GLN A 74 -13.78 -16.94 -14.31
CA GLN A 74 -12.42 -17.38 -14.67
C GLN A 74 -11.36 -16.65 -13.85
N LEU A 75 -10.30 -17.38 -13.50
CA LEU A 75 -9.06 -16.87 -12.94
C LEU A 75 -7.87 -17.36 -13.76
N GLY A 76 -6.99 -16.44 -14.15
CA GLY A 76 -5.71 -16.68 -14.77
C GLY A 76 -4.67 -15.62 -14.42
N ALA A 77 -3.48 -15.71 -15.01
CA ALA A 77 -2.41 -14.74 -14.89
C ALA A 77 -1.52 -14.71 -16.14
N LEU A 78 -0.81 -13.59 -16.28
CA LEU A 78 0.22 -13.36 -17.29
C LEU A 78 1.59 -13.31 -16.61
N PHE A 79 2.58 -13.96 -17.24
CA PHE A 79 3.94 -14.11 -16.74
C PHE A 79 4.95 -13.82 -17.83
N ASP A 80 6.08 -13.21 -17.46
CA ASP A 80 7.26 -13.23 -18.32
C ASP A 80 7.95 -14.60 -18.16
N THR A 81 7.95 -15.35 -19.26
CA THR A 81 8.60 -16.68 -19.33
C THR A 81 9.74 -16.73 -20.35
N ALA A 82 10.09 -15.58 -20.96
CA ALA A 82 10.98 -15.54 -22.12
C ALA A 82 12.38 -16.13 -21.84
N SER A 83 12.86 -15.98 -20.60
CA SER A 83 14.17 -16.49 -20.16
C SER A 83 14.08 -17.74 -19.27
N ILE A 84 12.87 -18.19 -18.91
CA ILE A 84 12.64 -19.28 -17.97
C ILE A 84 12.90 -20.63 -18.67
N THR A 85 13.89 -21.38 -18.18
CA THR A 85 14.21 -22.74 -18.66
C THR A 85 13.70 -23.83 -17.74
N VAL A 86 13.56 -23.53 -16.44
CA VAL A 86 12.95 -24.43 -15.45
C VAL A 86 11.78 -23.70 -14.77
N PRO A 87 10.53 -24.01 -15.17
CA PRO A 87 9.33 -23.39 -14.61
C PRO A 87 9.23 -23.53 -13.10
N ALA A 88 8.91 -22.42 -12.41
CA ALA A 88 8.46 -22.47 -11.03
C ALA A 88 7.11 -23.19 -10.92
N GLN A 89 6.79 -23.70 -9.73
CA GLN A 89 5.54 -24.39 -9.45
C GLN A 89 4.67 -23.58 -8.50
N LEU A 90 3.38 -23.48 -8.81
CA LEU A 90 2.39 -22.73 -8.05
C LEU A 90 1.29 -23.65 -7.54
N TYR A 91 0.88 -23.46 -6.29
CA TYR A 91 -0.39 -23.97 -5.77
C TYR A 91 -1.44 -22.87 -5.87
N VAL A 92 -2.54 -23.14 -6.59
CA VAL A 92 -3.66 -22.21 -6.73
C VAL A 92 -4.90 -22.77 -6.06
N ALA A 93 -5.45 -22.04 -5.10
CA ALA A 93 -6.71 -22.34 -4.44
C ALA A 93 -7.72 -21.23 -4.71
N VAL A 94 -8.96 -21.63 -5.03
CA VAL A 94 -10.11 -20.73 -5.13
C VAL A 94 -11.12 -21.12 -4.06
N ASP A 95 -11.65 -20.15 -3.32
CA ASP A 95 -12.69 -20.33 -2.29
C ASP A 95 -12.35 -21.37 -1.22
N GLY A 96 -11.07 -21.44 -0.83
CA GLY A 96 -10.58 -22.35 0.19
C GLY A 96 -10.61 -23.83 -0.22
N GLN A 97 -10.86 -24.13 -1.50
CA GLN A 97 -10.75 -25.49 -2.03
C GLN A 97 -9.31 -26.00 -1.97
N ALA A 98 -9.14 -27.32 -2.10
CA ALA A 98 -7.81 -27.93 -2.15
C ALA A 98 -6.98 -27.30 -3.28
N PRO A 99 -5.71 -26.91 -3.01
CA PRO A 99 -4.89 -26.24 -4.01
C PRO A 99 -4.56 -27.16 -5.18
N VAL A 100 -4.60 -26.61 -6.39
CA VAL A 100 -4.22 -27.28 -7.64
C VAL A 100 -2.81 -26.84 -8.05
N LEU A 101 -2.00 -27.79 -8.50
CA LEU A 101 -0.62 -27.54 -8.91
C LEU A 101 -0.56 -27.05 -10.37
N HIS A 102 0.16 -25.95 -10.61
CA HIS A 102 0.43 -25.40 -11.93
C HIS A 102 1.92 -25.11 -12.12
N LYS A 103 2.45 -25.34 -13.33
CA LYS A 103 3.79 -24.89 -13.73
C LYS A 103 3.71 -23.55 -14.46
N VAL A 104 4.65 -22.63 -14.21
CA VAL A 104 4.78 -21.34 -14.91
C VAL A 104 5.57 -21.55 -16.21
N ASP A 105 4.96 -22.27 -17.14
CA ASP A 105 5.57 -22.77 -18.39
C ASP A 105 5.01 -22.10 -19.66
N ALA A 106 4.19 -21.06 -19.49
CA ALA A 106 3.61 -20.29 -20.57
C ALA A 106 3.34 -18.85 -20.11
N GLU A 107 3.41 -17.89 -21.05
CA GLU A 107 3.11 -16.48 -20.80
C GLU A 107 1.70 -16.26 -20.24
N ARG A 108 0.72 -17.03 -20.70
CA ARG A 108 -0.66 -16.96 -20.22
C ARG A 108 -1.06 -18.28 -19.58
N LYS A 109 -1.48 -18.25 -18.31
CA LYS A 109 -1.99 -19.41 -17.58
C LYS A 109 -3.42 -19.17 -17.12
N VAL A 110 -4.33 -20.09 -17.42
CA VAL A 110 -5.66 -20.16 -16.81
C VAL A 110 -5.61 -21.17 -15.67
N PHE A 111 -6.04 -20.74 -14.48
CA PHE A 111 -6.01 -21.55 -13.28
C PHE A 111 -7.37 -22.18 -12.98
N ALA A 112 -8.46 -21.44 -13.18
CA ALA A 112 -9.81 -21.91 -12.94
C ALA A 112 -10.80 -21.32 -13.96
N GLU A 113 -11.80 -22.12 -14.33
CA GLU A 113 -12.90 -21.77 -15.25
C GLU A 113 -14.22 -22.33 -14.71
N GLY A 114 -15.34 -21.80 -15.20
CA GLY A 114 -16.66 -22.25 -14.78
C GLY A 114 -17.02 -21.85 -13.35
N LEU A 115 -16.33 -20.86 -12.79
CA LEU A 115 -16.69 -20.26 -11.51
C LEU A 115 -18.04 -19.54 -11.64
N ASP A 116 -18.80 -19.44 -10.55
CA ASP A 116 -20.09 -18.78 -10.55
C ASP A 116 -19.91 -17.25 -10.66
N PRO A 117 -20.25 -16.62 -11.80
CA PRO A 117 -20.03 -15.19 -11.99
C PRO A 117 -20.92 -14.32 -11.08
N ALA A 118 -21.92 -14.90 -10.42
CA ALA A 118 -22.84 -14.18 -9.53
C ALA A 118 -22.31 -14.04 -8.10
N VAL A 119 -21.20 -14.69 -7.74
CA VAL A 119 -20.60 -14.59 -6.40
C VAL A 119 -19.19 -14.01 -6.44
N ALA A 120 -18.74 -13.51 -5.29
CA ALA A 120 -17.36 -13.14 -5.08
C ALA A 120 -16.54 -14.40 -4.73
N HIS A 121 -15.35 -14.48 -5.33
CA HIS A 121 -14.37 -15.53 -5.11
C HIS A 121 -13.16 -15.00 -4.33
N THR A 122 -12.43 -15.90 -3.68
CA THR A 122 -11.11 -15.62 -3.09
C THR A 122 -10.07 -16.51 -3.76
N ALA A 123 -8.96 -15.91 -4.22
CA ALA A 123 -7.82 -16.61 -4.80
C ALA A 123 -6.62 -16.55 -3.85
N GLU A 124 -5.90 -17.67 -3.75
CA GLU A 124 -4.61 -17.79 -3.10
C GLU A 124 -3.66 -18.53 -4.06
N ILE A 125 -2.62 -17.84 -4.52
CA ILE A 125 -1.58 -18.38 -5.41
C ILE A 125 -0.30 -18.44 -4.60
N LEU A 126 0.15 -19.63 -4.21
CA LEU A 126 1.39 -19.84 -3.46
C LEU A 126 2.49 -20.38 -4.36
N VAL A 127 3.70 -19.85 -4.21
CA VAL A 127 4.90 -20.42 -4.83
C VAL A 127 5.27 -21.69 -4.07
N LYS A 128 4.99 -22.85 -4.66
CA LYS A 128 5.38 -24.15 -4.11
C LYS A 128 6.90 -24.23 -4.04
N ASP A 129 7.56 -24.04 -5.17
CA ASP A 129 9.01 -24.05 -5.26
C ASP A 129 9.54 -23.39 -6.53
N VAL A 130 10.81 -22.98 -6.47
CA VAL A 130 11.64 -22.45 -7.55
C VAL A 130 12.91 -23.29 -7.63
N ASP A 131 13.36 -23.63 -8.84
CA ASP A 131 14.49 -24.57 -9.02
C ASP A 131 15.76 -24.06 -8.35
N GLU A 132 16.49 -24.98 -7.70
CA GLU A 132 17.63 -24.55 -6.90
C GLU A 132 18.91 -24.32 -7.70
N TYR A 133 19.05 -24.94 -8.88
CA TYR A 133 20.32 -25.08 -9.59
C TYR A 133 20.50 -24.06 -10.70
N VAL A 134 19.48 -23.86 -11.53
CA VAL A 134 19.57 -22.88 -12.62
C VAL A 134 19.56 -21.45 -12.08
N ASN A 135 20.02 -20.49 -12.87
CA ASN A 135 20.15 -19.12 -12.41
C ASN A 135 18.80 -18.55 -11.94
N ARG A 136 18.72 -18.21 -10.66
CA ARG A 136 17.55 -17.56 -10.02
C ARG A 136 17.90 -16.26 -9.34
N TRP A 137 19.14 -15.80 -9.42
CA TRP A 137 19.60 -14.62 -8.68
C TRP A 137 19.86 -13.41 -9.58
N ASN A 138 20.41 -13.63 -10.77
CA ASN A 138 20.80 -12.55 -11.68
C ASN A 138 19.81 -12.47 -12.84
N VAL A 139 19.40 -11.27 -13.25
CA VAL A 139 18.58 -11.10 -14.46
C VAL A 139 19.44 -11.26 -15.73
N PRO A 140 18.96 -11.95 -16.79
CA PRO A 140 17.68 -12.64 -16.89
C PRO A 140 17.64 -13.97 -16.10
N LEU A 141 16.50 -14.23 -15.45
CA LEU A 141 16.27 -15.43 -14.64
C LEU A 141 16.01 -16.66 -15.53
N GLN A 142 16.55 -17.81 -15.12
CA GLN A 142 16.25 -19.12 -15.70
C GLN A 142 15.16 -19.89 -14.95
N THR A 143 14.86 -19.47 -13.72
CA THR A 143 13.74 -19.95 -12.90
C THR A 143 13.30 -18.86 -11.93
N GLY A 144 12.03 -18.88 -11.55
CA GLY A 144 11.39 -17.85 -10.73
C GLY A 144 9.98 -17.56 -11.22
N VAL A 145 9.28 -16.66 -10.53
CA VAL A 145 7.97 -16.16 -10.94
C VAL A 145 8.12 -14.68 -11.28
N VAL A 146 7.86 -14.32 -12.53
CA VAL A 146 7.77 -12.92 -12.99
C VAL A 146 6.31 -12.67 -13.36
N LEU A 147 5.52 -12.19 -12.39
CA LEU A 147 4.09 -11.95 -12.54
C LEU A 147 3.85 -10.57 -13.15
N GLU A 148 3.23 -10.53 -14.33
CA GLU A 148 2.89 -9.28 -15.02
C GLU A 148 1.47 -8.82 -14.70
N LYS A 149 0.49 -9.74 -14.76
CA LYS A 149 -0.93 -9.41 -14.53
C LYS A 149 -1.71 -10.57 -13.95
N ILE A 150 -2.70 -10.26 -13.13
CA ILE A 150 -3.85 -11.14 -12.89
C ILE A 150 -4.83 -10.95 -14.05
N GLU A 151 -5.32 -12.05 -14.61
CA GLU A 151 -6.30 -12.06 -15.70
C GLU A 151 -7.61 -12.68 -15.20
N LEU A 152 -8.72 -11.96 -15.38
CA LEU A 152 -10.06 -12.41 -15.00
C LEU A 152 -10.99 -12.42 -16.21
N ALA A 153 -12.17 -13.02 -16.04
CA ALA A 153 -13.23 -12.99 -17.05
C ALA A 153 -13.55 -11.55 -17.51
N PRO A 154 -14.02 -11.33 -18.75
CA PRO A 154 -14.38 -9.99 -19.21
C PRO A 154 -15.41 -9.31 -18.29
N GLY A 155 -15.13 -8.08 -17.88
CA GLY A 155 -15.99 -7.32 -16.96
C GLY A 155 -15.83 -7.66 -15.47
N ALA A 156 -15.09 -8.73 -15.13
CA ALA A 156 -14.76 -9.09 -13.75
C ALA A 156 -14.00 -7.97 -13.03
N LYS A 157 -14.20 -7.89 -11.71
CA LYS A 157 -13.61 -6.87 -10.85
C LYS A 157 -12.86 -7.50 -9.68
N LEU A 158 -11.72 -6.91 -9.32
CA LEU A 158 -11.10 -7.15 -8.02
C LEU A 158 -11.93 -6.48 -6.92
N ILE A 159 -12.00 -7.15 -5.77
CA ILE A 159 -12.73 -6.73 -4.58
C ILE A 159 -11.71 -6.40 -3.50
N PRO A 160 -11.89 -5.31 -2.71
CA PRO A 160 -11.04 -5.04 -1.57
C PRO A 160 -10.87 -6.25 -0.64
N LEU A 161 -9.61 -6.62 -0.41
CA LEU A 161 -9.18 -7.59 0.59
C LEU A 161 -8.11 -6.91 1.45
N PRO A 162 -8.49 -6.10 2.45
CA PRO A 162 -7.53 -5.48 3.35
C PRO A 162 -7.33 -6.40 4.56
N THR A 163 -6.38 -7.32 4.43
CA THR A 163 -5.91 -8.14 5.54
C THR A 163 -4.49 -7.74 5.93
N THR A 164 -4.24 -7.67 7.22
CA THR A 164 -2.89 -7.56 7.78
C THR A 164 -2.70 -8.72 8.76
N ALA A 165 -1.49 -9.27 8.83
CA ALA A 165 -1.15 -10.21 9.89
C ALA A 165 -0.92 -9.48 11.23
N GLU A 166 -1.18 -10.18 12.33
CA GLU A 166 -0.85 -9.69 13.68
C GLU A 166 0.67 -9.68 13.90
N HIS A 167 1.33 -10.65 13.28
CA HIS A 167 2.75 -10.93 13.47
C HIS A 167 3.46 -10.99 12.13
N ARG A 168 4.75 -10.65 12.15
CA ARG A 168 5.65 -10.74 11.00
C ARG A 168 6.91 -11.49 11.38
N ILE A 169 7.25 -12.52 10.62
CA ILE A 169 8.41 -13.38 10.90
C ILE A 169 9.28 -13.53 9.65
N GLU A 170 10.57 -13.28 9.77
CA GLU A 170 11.54 -13.64 8.72
C GLU A 170 12.25 -14.96 9.06
N PHE A 171 12.48 -15.77 8.06
CA PHE A 171 13.25 -16.99 8.14
C PHE A 171 14.38 -16.93 7.13
N TYR A 172 15.61 -16.98 7.61
CA TYR A 172 16.81 -17.06 6.79
C TYR A 172 17.46 -18.43 6.97
N GLY A 173 17.69 -19.13 5.87
CA GLY A 173 18.41 -20.39 5.92
C GLY A 173 18.71 -20.97 4.55
N ASP A 174 18.99 -22.27 4.54
CA ASP A 174 19.48 -22.98 3.38
C ASP A 174 18.38 -23.79 2.66
N SER A 175 18.76 -24.90 2.02
CA SER A 175 17.86 -25.88 1.38
C SER A 175 16.74 -26.36 2.30
N ILE A 176 16.97 -26.45 3.62
CA ILE A 176 15.97 -26.88 4.59
C ILE A 176 14.89 -25.80 4.76
N THR A 177 15.29 -24.53 4.75
CA THR A 177 14.35 -23.40 4.82
C THR A 177 13.59 -23.25 3.51
N GLN A 178 14.20 -23.59 2.36
CA GLN A 178 13.49 -23.65 1.07
C GLN A 178 12.44 -24.78 1.02
N GLY A 179 12.70 -25.92 1.68
CA GLY A 179 11.87 -27.13 1.58
C GLY A 179 12.35 -28.11 0.50
N VAL A 180 13.65 -28.11 0.17
CA VAL A 180 14.25 -29.07 -0.78
C VAL A 180 14.08 -30.49 -0.27
N MET A 181 13.66 -31.40 -1.15
CA MET A 181 13.38 -32.81 -0.86
C MET A 181 12.27 -33.05 0.19
N ALA A 182 11.42 -32.06 0.48
CA ALA A 182 10.34 -32.22 1.47
C ALA A 182 9.38 -33.37 1.11
N LEU A 183 9.08 -33.54 -0.18
CA LEU A 183 8.10 -34.53 -0.67
C LEU A 183 8.72 -35.89 -0.98
N CYS A 184 9.93 -35.92 -1.52
CA CYS A 184 10.63 -37.15 -1.92
C CYS A 184 12.15 -36.98 -1.91
N ALA A 185 12.88 -38.11 -1.90
CA ALA A 185 14.33 -38.17 -1.83
C ALA A 185 15.04 -37.90 -3.18
N GLU A 186 14.54 -36.94 -3.96
CA GLU A 186 15.14 -36.48 -5.21
C GLU A 186 15.20 -34.95 -5.22
N LEU A 187 16.19 -34.41 -5.93
CA LEU A 187 16.35 -32.96 -6.08
C LEU A 187 15.44 -32.42 -7.18
N GLY A 188 15.12 -31.14 -7.11
CA GLY A 188 14.33 -30.43 -8.11
C GLY A 188 12.91 -30.08 -7.65
N THR A 189 12.24 -29.25 -8.46
CA THR A 189 10.98 -28.60 -8.10
C THR A 189 9.82 -29.57 -7.86
N ASP A 190 9.86 -30.80 -8.40
CA ASP A 190 8.81 -31.78 -8.17
C ASP A 190 8.84 -32.34 -6.73
N CYS A 191 10.03 -32.50 -6.12
CA CYS A 191 10.20 -33.03 -4.77
C CYS A 191 10.40 -31.95 -3.68
N ALA A 192 10.68 -30.71 -4.06
CA ALA A 192 10.78 -29.58 -3.15
C ALA A 192 9.41 -28.90 -2.94
N ASP A 193 9.12 -28.45 -1.72
CA ASP A 193 7.86 -27.77 -1.39
C ASP A 193 8.01 -26.84 -0.17
N GLY A 194 8.14 -25.55 -0.43
CA GLY A 194 8.23 -24.53 0.61
C GLY A 194 6.96 -24.41 1.47
N THR A 195 5.79 -24.79 0.95
CA THR A 195 4.52 -24.78 1.71
C THR A 195 4.43 -25.90 2.75
N LYS A 196 5.32 -26.90 2.66
CA LYS A 196 5.48 -27.95 3.69
C LYS A 196 6.66 -27.70 4.60
N ALA A 197 7.50 -26.71 4.30
CA ALA A 197 8.67 -26.39 5.09
C ALA A 197 8.29 -25.75 6.43
N TYR A 198 9.17 -25.90 7.42
CA TYR A 198 8.94 -25.38 8.76
C TYR A 198 8.64 -23.86 8.83
N PRO A 199 9.20 -22.97 7.98
CA PRO A 199 8.88 -21.55 8.02
C PRO A 199 7.41 -21.26 7.74
N HIS A 200 6.89 -21.80 6.63
CA HIS A 200 5.49 -21.65 6.24
C HIS A 200 4.54 -22.21 7.30
N LEU A 201 4.86 -23.37 7.88
CA LEU A 201 4.03 -23.99 8.91
C LEU A 201 3.99 -23.17 10.21
N VAL A 202 5.12 -22.56 10.61
CA VAL A 202 5.17 -21.65 11.77
C VAL A 202 4.39 -20.37 11.49
N GLY A 203 4.57 -19.75 10.31
CA GLY A 203 3.80 -18.60 9.88
C GLY A 203 2.30 -18.84 9.97
N LYS A 204 1.84 -19.96 9.39
CA LYS A 204 0.45 -20.39 9.44
C LYS A 204 -0.06 -20.61 10.86
N ALA A 205 0.76 -21.15 11.77
CA ALA A 205 0.36 -21.40 13.16
C ALA A 205 0.10 -20.10 13.93
N PHE A 206 0.83 -19.03 13.63
CA PHE A 206 0.63 -17.70 14.21
C PHE A 206 -0.33 -16.82 13.39
N GLY A 207 -0.67 -17.22 12.17
CA GLY A 207 -1.31 -16.32 11.19
C GLY A 207 -0.45 -15.09 10.90
N ALA A 208 0.87 -15.30 10.86
CA ALA A 208 1.85 -14.29 10.58
C ALA A 208 2.08 -14.16 9.07
N ASP A 209 2.35 -12.94 8.61
CA ASP A 209 3.00 -12.74 7.31
C ASP A 209 4.45 -13.24 7.45
N THR A 210 4.98 -13.86 6.39
CA THR A 210 6.29 -14.50 6.47
C THR A 210 7.17 -14.27 5.26
N ASN A 211 8.42 -13.93 5.54
CA ASN A 211 9.50 -13.99 4.56
C ASN A 211 10.27 -15.29 4.74
N GLN A 212 10.08 -16.23 3.82
CA GLN A 212 10.82 -17.50 3.76
C GLN A 212 11.98 -17.37 2.77
N VAL A 213 13.17 -17.03 3.27
CA VAL A 213 14.39 -16.87 2.48
C VAL A 213 15.27 -18.09 2.66
N GLY A 214 15.10 -19.04 1.75
CA GLY A 214 15.82 -20.31 1.75
C GLY A 214 16.48 -20.58 0.41
N PHE A 215 17.80 -20.77 0.39
CA PHE A 215 18.52 -21.11 -0.84
C PHE A 215 19.36 -22.37 -0.67
N GLY A 216 19.15 -23.35 -1.55
CA GLY A 216 19.94 -24.57 -1.62
C GLY A 216 21.45 -24.34 -1.58
N LYS A 217 22.17 -25.17 -0.80
CA LYS A 217 23.62 -25.11 -0.53
C LYS A 217 24.13 -23.84 0.19
N GLN A 218 23.32 -22.80 0.37
CA GLN A 218 23.77 -21.56 0.97
C GLN A 218 24.21 -21.75 2.43
N GLY A 219 25.21 -21.01 2.85
CA GLY A 219 25.69 -20.91 4.23
C GLY A 219 26.16 -19.50 4.57
N ILE A 220 26.79 -19.37 5.73
CA ILE A 220 27.40 -18.10 6.16
C ILE A 220 28.61 -17.74 5.31
N LEU A 221 29.47 -18.73 5.03
CA LEU A 221 30.66 -18.60 4.19
C LEU A 221 30.48 -19.29 2.84
N GLN A 222 29.53 -20.22 2.75
CA GLN A 222 29.23 -20.96 1.54
C GLN A 222 28.23 -20.23 0.62
N PRO A 223 28.59 -19.91 -0.64
CA PRO A 223 27.60 -19.44 -1.62
C PRO A 223 26.56 -20.50 -1.98
N GLY A 224 25.33 -20.05 -2.25
CA GLY A 224 24.21 -20.89 -2.63
C GLY A 224 24.20 -21.32 -4.10
N HIS A 225 23.30 -22.25 -4.44
CA HIS A 225 23.02 -22.61 -5.82
C HIS A 225 22.19 -21.55 -6.55
N GLY A 226 22.17 -21.60 -7.89
CA GLY A 226 21.38 -20.70 -8.72
C GLY A 226 21.91 -19.26 -8.80
N GLY A 227 23.22 -19.09 -8.56
CA GLY A 227 23.90 -17.79 -8.62
C GLY A 227 23.75 -16.93 -7.35
N VAL A 228 23.17 -17.50 -6.29
CA VAL A 228 22.99 -16.82 -5.00
C VAL A 228 24.31 -16.75 -4.25
N GLY A 229 24.62 -15.59 -3.67
CA GLY A 229 25.81 -15.39 -2.82
C GLY A 229 25.71 -16.11 -1.46
N THR A 230 26.62 -15.76 -0.56
CA THR A 230 26.54 -16.12 0.87
C THR A 230 25.33 -15.48 1.54
N ALA A 231 24.98 -15.95 2.74
CA ALA A 231 23.88 -15.38 3.53
C ALA A 231 24.01 -13.85 3.73
N ALA A 232 25.24 -13.37 3.93
CA ALA A 232 25.50 -11.95 4.10
C ALA A 232 25.33 -11.13 2.81
N GLU A 233 25.65 -11.71 1.64
CA GLU A 233 25.51 -11.05 0.35
C GLU A 233 24.05 -10.99 -0.12
N SER A 234 23.24 -12.02 0.18
CA SER A 234 21.83 -12.05 -0.19
C SER A 234 20.89 -11.34 0.80
N PHE A 235 21.32 -11.10 2.04
CA PHE A 235 20.48 -10.43 3.04
C PHE A 235 20.06 -9.01 2.62
N GLY A 236 18.76 -8.74 2.71
CA GLY A 236 18.15 -7.47 2.31
C GLY A 236 17.84 -7.36 0.82
N TRP A 237 17.89 -8.47 0.07
CA TRP A 237 17.63 -8.49 -1.37
C TRP A 237 16.55 -9.53 -1.71
N ASN A 238 15.67 -9.18 -2.65
CA ASN A 238 14.77 -10.14 -3.28
C ASN A 238 15.53 -11.01 -4.30
N LEU A 239 16.41 -10.37 -5.07
CA LEU A 239 17.37 -10.94 -6.01
C LEU A 239 18.44 -9.87 -6.34
N ALA A 240 19.45 -10.17 -7.16
CA ALA A 240 20.51 -9.22 -7.50
C ALA A 240 19.94 -7.95 -8.16
N GLY A 241 20.22 -6.78 -7.58
CA GLY A 241 19.74 -5.49 -8.08
C GLY A 241 18.34 -5.08 -7.62
N PHE A 242 17.62 -5.96 -6.91
CA PHE A 242 16.26 -5.72 -6.41
C PHE A 242 16.25 -5.76 -4.87
N PRO A 243 16.42 -4.61 -4.19
CA PRO A 243 16.42 -4.57 -2.73
C PRO A 243 15.06 -5.05 -2.18
N ALA A 244 15.10 -5.73 -1.04
CA ALA A 244 13.89 -6.10 -0.32
C ALA A 244 13.25 -4.85 0.29
N THR A 245 11.92 -4.75 0.18
CA THR A 245 11.17 -3.71 0.88
C THR A 245 11.19 -3.99 2.39
N GLY A 246 11.24 -2.96 3.23
CA GLY A 246 11.26 -3.13 4.68
C GLY A 246 10.07 -3.95 5.18
N PHE A 247 10.35 -5.06 5.88
CA PHE A 247 9.34 -5.98 6.40
C PHE A 247 9.01 -5.73 7.88
N ASP A 248 9.94 -5.17 8.65
CA ASP A 248 9.80 -4.84 10.09
C ASP A 248 9.28 -6.04 10.92
N PRO A 249 10.03 -7.15 10.94
CA PRO A 249 9.67 -8.36 11.66
C PRO A 249 9.75 -8.18 13.17
N GLU A 250 8.84 -8.85 13.88
CA GLU A 250 8.92 -8.98 15.32
C GLU A 250 9.89 -10.11 15.72
N ALA A 251 10.05 -11.11 14.84
CA ALA A 251 10.98 -12.22 15.01
C ALA A 251 11.72 -12.56 13.71
N VAL A 252 13.02 -12.85 13.83
CA VAL A 252 13.87 -13.35 12.75
C VAL A 252 14.45 -14.71 13.17
N VAL A 253 14.23 -15.75 12.38
CA VAL A 253 14.77 -17.09 12.62
C VAL A 253 15.91 -17.35 11.65
N VAL A 254 17.06 -17.76 12.19
CA VAL A 254 18.27 -18.04 11.40
C VAL A 254 18.62 -19.52 11.52
N ASN A 255 18.61 -20.23 10.40
CA ASN A 255 18.96 -21.65 10.30
C ASN A 255 20.03 -21.85 9.20
N PHE A 256 21.26 -21.42 9.53
CA PHE A 256 22.45 -21.59 8.69
C PHE A 256 23.55 -22.33 9.46
N GLY A 257 24.45 -22.96 8.71
CA GLY A 257 25.61 -23.71 9.23
C GLY A 257 25.71 -25.11 8.64
N THR A 258 24.61 -25.70 8.15
CA THR A 258 24.57 -27.04 7.54
C THR A 258 25.62 -27.21 6.44
N ASN A 259 25.69 -26.23 5.53
CA ASN A 259 26.56 -26.25 4.35
C ASN A 259 27.96 -25.69 4.61
N ASP A 260 28.21 -25.17 5.80
CA ASP A 260 29.49 -24.55 6.16
C ASP A 260 30.48 -25.57 6.77
N ALA A 261 30.15 -26.87 6.79
CA ALA A 261 30.93 -27.91 7.46
C ALA A 261 32.42 -28.00 7.06
N ALA A 262 32.78 -27.51 5.87
CA ALA A 262 34.17 -27.48 5.40
C ALA A 262 35.00 -26.31 5.97
N TYR A 263 34.34 -25.29 6.54
CA TYR A 263 35.01 -24.09 7.06
C TYR A 263 35.38 -24.28 8.53
N PRO A 264 36.58 -23.84 8.96
CA PRO A 264 37.00 -23.97 10.35
C PRO A 264 36.27 -22.97 11.26
N SER A 265 36.11 -23.31 12.53
CA SER A 265 35.51 -22.47 13.58
C SER A 265 36.11 -21.05 13.66
N ALA A 266 37.40 -20.91 13.36
CA ALA A 266 38.12 -19.63 13.36
C ALA A 266 37.63 -18.65 12.29
N GLU A 267 37.01 -19.15 11.21
CA GLU A 267 36.41 -18.35 10.15
C GLU A 267 34.89 -18.23 10.35
N PHE A 268 34.24 -19.36 10.67
CA PHE A 268 32.78 -19.42 10.76
C PHE A 268 32.23 -18.57 11.93
N THR A 269 32.80 -18.69 13.13
CA THR A 269 32.30 -17.99 14.33
C THR A 269 32.23 -16.46 14.15
N PRO A 270 33.32 -15.77 13.74
CA PRO A 270 33.25 -14.32 13.54
C PRO A 270 32.33 -13.92 12.38
N ALA A 271 32.23 -14.74 11.32
CA ALA A 271 31.32 -14.47 10.21
C ALA A 271 29.84 -14.59 10.62
N TYR A 272 29.49 -15.61 11.41
CA TYR A 272 28.14 -15.77 11.95
C TYR A 272 27.78 -14.59 12.88
N LEU A 273 28.70 -14.17 13.75
CA LEU A 273 28.51 -12.99 14.60
C LEU A 273 28.30 -11.71 13.77
N ALA A 274 29.07 -11.52 12.70
CA ALA A 274 28.89 -10.38 11.80
C ALA A 274 27.52 -10.41 11.13
N TYR A 275 27.03 -11.59 10.74
CA TYR A 275 25.71 -11.78 10.17
C TYR A 275 24.58 -11.43 11.17
N LEU A 276 24.66 -11.91 12.42
CA LEU A 276 23.70 -11.55 13.47
C LEU A 276 23.65 -10.03 13.71
N ARG A 277 24.82 -9.36 13.70
CA ARG A 277 24.89 -7.89 13.84
C ARG A 277 24.29 -7.18 12.64
N LYS A 278 24.43 -7.73 11.43
CA LYS A 278 23.80 -7.20 10.22
C LYS A 278 22.27 -7.27 10.32
N ILE A 279 21.72 -8.39 10.76
CA ILE A 279 20.27 -8.54 11.05
C ILE A 279 19.85 -7.51 12.10
N ARG A 280 20.54 -7.43 13.24
CA ARG A 280 20.20 -6.44 14.29
C ARG A 280 20.23 -4.99 13.81
N ALA A 281 21.15 -4.65 12.90
CA ALA A 281 21.22 -3.30 12.35
C ALA A 281 20.02 -2.98 11.44
N ALA A 282 19.53 -3.96 10.69
CA ALA A 282 18.33 -3.82 9.87
C ALA A 282 17.04 -3.82 10.73
N ASP A 283 17.01 -4.67 11.77
CA ASP A 283 15.84 -4.89 12.63
C ASP A 283 16.19 -4.67 14.11
N PRO A 284 16.27 -3.41 14.58
CA PRO A 284 16.74 -3.08 15.92
C PRO A 284 15.91 -3.68 17.07
N GLN A 285 14.63 -3.98 16.81
CA GLN A 285 13.69 -4.47 17.82
C GLN A 285 13.37 -5.97 17.68
N ALA A 286 13.73 -6.64 16.59
CA ALA A 286 13.34 -8.03 16.38
C ALA A 286 13.94 -9.00 17.43
N LEU A 287 13.20 -10.05 17.79
CA LEU A 287 13.76 -11.22 18.45
C LEU A 287 14.51 -12.05 17.40
N ILE A 288 15.80 -12.27 17.57
CA ILE A 288 16.61 -13.10 16.66
C ILE A 288 16.77 -14.49 17.28
N VAL A 289 16.24 -15.52 16.62
CA VAL A 289 16.31 -16.93 17.03
C VAL A 289 17.34 -17.64 16.16
N ALA A 290 18.54 -17.85 16.69
CA ALA A 290 19.61 -18.57 16.01
C ALA A 290 19.46 -20.07 16.32
N LEU A 291 18.98 -20.84 15.35
CA LEU A 291 18.82 -22.28 15.49
C LEU A 291 20.17 -22.98 15.33
N ARG A 292 20.42 -23.99 16.17
CA ARG A 292 21.40 -25.02 15.87
C ARG A 292 20.96 -25.74 14.57
N PRO A 293 21.82 -25.88 13.55
CA PRO A 293 21.52 -26.69 12.39
C PRO A 293 21.08 -28.09 12.81
N PHE A 294 20.06 -28.65 12.14
CA PHE A 294 19.48 -29.92 12.57
C PHE A 294 20.52 -31.07 12.58
N ASN A 295 21.48 -31.04 11.65
CA ASN A 295 22.60 -31.99 11.60
C ASN A 295 23.70 -31.71 12.66
N GLY A 296 23.67 -30.56 13.33
CA GLY A 296 24.60 -30.18 14.38
C GLY A 296 25.89 -29.49 13.95
N THR A 297 26.08 -29.25 12.66
CA THR A 297 27.24 -28.52 12.18
C THR A 297 27.35 -27.15 12.86
N HIS A 298 28.56 -26.79 13.29
CA HIS A 298 28.87 -25.51 13.94
C HIS A 298 28.04 -25.15 15.20
N ALA A 299 27.43 -26.13 15.88
CA ALA A 299 26.59 -25.87 17.06
C ALA A 299 27.29 -25.00 18.14
N ASP A 300 28.52 -25.36 18.51
CA ASP A 300 29.30 -24.63 19.51
C ASP A 300 29.73 -23.23 19.03
N ASP A 301 30.01 -23.10 17.73
CA ASP A 301 30.42 -21.84 17.11
C ASP A 301 29.25 -20.84 17.08
N ILE A 302 28.05 -21.30 16.70
CA ILE A 302 26.82 -20.48 16.70
C ILE A 302 26.49 -20.04 18.12
N LYS A 303 26.54 -20.97 19.09
CA LYS A 303 26.32 -20.66 20.51
C LYS A 303 27.32 -19.62 21.02
N THR A 304 28.59 -19.73 20.62
CA THR A 304 29.65 -18.77 20.96
C THR A 304 29.40 -17.41 20.30
N ALA A 305 29.00 -17.38 19.03
CA ALA A 305 28.68 -16.14 18.31
C ALA A 305 27.48 -15.42 18.94
N VAL A 306 26.41 -16.13 19.31
CA VAL A 306 25.25 -15.55 20.01
C VAL A 306 25.67 -14.93 21.34
N ALA A 307 26.47 -15.64 22.15
CA ALA A 307 26.98 -15.09 23.40
C ALA A 307 27.84 -13.83 23.18
N ALA A 308 28.69 -13.84 22.14
CA ALA A 308 29.55 -12.71 21.77
C ALA A 308 28.79 -11.51 21.19
N ALA A 309 27.56 -11.70 20.70
CA ALA A 309 26.70 -10.61 20.27
C ALA A 309 26.28 -9.72 21.46
N ASN A 310 26.27 -10.28 22.68
CA ASN A 310 25.94 -9.58 23.93
C ASN A 310 24.61 -8.82 23.85
N ASP A 311 23.61 -9.46 23.23
CA ASP A 311 22.26 -8.93 23.05
C ASP A 311 21.25 -9.95 23.56
N ARG A 312 20.42 -9.54 24.52
CA ARG A 312 19.42 -10.41 25.17
C ARG A 312 18.28 -10.82 24.25
N ARG A 313 18.09 -10.13 23.12
CA ARG A 313 17.10 -10.45 22.09
C ARG A 313 17.69 -11.31 20.97
N ILE A 314 18.90 -11.84 21.14
CA ILE A 314 19.48 -12.86 20.25
C ILE A 314 19.61 -14.15 21.06
N VAL A 315 18.89 -15.20 20.66
CA VAL A 315 18.74 -16.43 21.44
C VAL A 315 19.23 -17.61 20.63
N TYR A 316 20.15 -18.38 21.19
CA TYR A 316 20.54 -19.68 20.66
C TYR A 316 19.51 -20.72 21.07
N VAL A 317 18.99 -21.47 20.10
CA VAL A 317 18.03 -22.54 20.32
C VAL A 317 18.65 -23.86 19.92
N ASP A 318 18.84 -24.72 20.91
CA ASP A 318 19.37 -26.07 20.71
C ASP A 318 18.29 -26.98 20.12
N THR A 319 18.53 -27.44 18.90
CA THR A 319 17.64 -28.35 18.16
C THR A 319 18.01 -29.83 18.33
N THR A 320 18.94 -30.15 19.23
CA THR A 320 19.35 -31.53 19.50
C THR A 320 18.14 -32.42 19.83
N GLY A 321 17.99 -33.52 19.10
CA GLY A 321 16.90 -34.47 19.29
C GLY A 321 15.53 -33.97 18.83
N TRP A 322 15.45 -32.84 18.11
CA TRP A 322 14.19 -32.42 17.50
C TRP A 322 13.75 -33.37 16.39
N LEU A 323 14.67 -33.82 15.54
CA LEU A 323 14.41 -34.71 14.41
C LEU A 323 15.15 -36.04 14.59
N GLY A 324 14.47 -37.14 14.31
CA GLY A 324 15.02 -38.50 14.25
C GLY A 324 15.32 -38.95 12.81
N PRO A 325 15.90 -40.15 12.62
CA PRO A 325 16.26 -40.65 11.29
C PRO A 325 15.10 -40.73 10.29
N ASP A 326 13.89 -41.07 10.76
CA ASP A 326 12.69 -41.21 9.90
C ASP A 326 12.09 -39.86 9.48
N ASP A 327 12.59 -38.75 10.04
CA ASP A 327 12.13 -37.38 9.73
C ASP A 327 12.84 -36.80 8.50
N PHE A 328 13.69 -37.56 7.82
CA PHE A 328 14.49 -37.11 6.67
C PHE A 328 14.16 -37.86 5.38
N ASN A 329 14.27 -37.15 4.27
CA ASN A 329 14.54 -37.74 2.97
C ASN A 329 16.06 -37.65 2.72
N GLY A 330 16.74 -38.80 2.77
CA GLY A 330 18.21 -38.84 2.82
C GLY A 330 18.74 -38.62 4.24
N SER A 331 19.85 -37.90 4.38
CA SER A 331 20.52 -37.69 5.69
C SER A 331 20.50 -36.24 6.20
N THR A 332 20.09 -35.29 5.36
CA THR A 332 20.17 -33.85 5.66
C THR A 332 18.83 -33.14 5.54
N HIS A 333 18.00 -33.52 4.57
CA HIS A 333 16.78 -32.79 4.23
C HIS A 333 15.56 -33.38 4.95
N PRO A 334 14.87 -32.60 5.80
CA PRO A 334 13.65 -33.08 6.45
C PRO A 334 12.58 -33.42 5.41
N ASN A 335 11.88 -34.53 5.61
CA ASN A 335 10.65 -34.82 4.86
C ASN A 335 9.47 -34.03 5.47
N ILE A 336 8.25 -34.20 4.92
CA ILE A 336 7.04 -33.54 5.46
C ILE A 336 6.91 -33.72 6.98
N GLN A 337 7.11 -34.94 7.50
CA GLN A 337 7.00 -35.21 8.94
C GLN A 337 8.07 -34.44 9.71
N GLY A 338 9.32 -34.46 9.25
CA GLY A 338 10.39 -33.72 9.89
C GLY A 338 10.14 -32.22 9.93
N HIS A 339 9.64 -31.63 8.85
CA HIS A 339 9.24 -30.22 8.84
C HIS A 339 8.10 -29.92 9.81
N GLN A 340 7.10 -30.80 9.94
CA GLN A 340 6.02 -30.65 10.92
C GLN A 340 6.53 -30.71 12.35
N VAL A 341 7.44 -31.63 12.66
CA VAL A 341 8.07 -31.74 13.99
C VAL A 341 8.88 -30.48 14.29
N ALA A 342 9.73 -30.04 13.37
CA ALA A 342 10.52 -28.82 13.52
C ALA A 342 9.63 -27.59 13.72
N ALA A 343 8.56 -27.45 12.93
CA ALA A 343 7.61 -26.34 13.05
C ALA A 343 6.91 -26.34 14.41
N GLY A 344 6.45 -27.50 14.89
CA GLY A 344 5.79 -27.62 16.19
C GLY A 344 6.71 -27.24 17.36
N LYS A 345 7.97 -27.69 17.31
CA LYS A 345 8.99 -27.32 18.32
C LYS A 345 9.34 -25.84 18.26
N LEU A 346 9.59 -25.29 17.07
CA LEU A 346 9.92 -23.88 16.90
C LEU A 346 8.76 -22.96 17.31
N THR A 347 7.53 -23.33 16.96
CA THR A 347 6.33 -22.60 17.40
C THR A 347 6.27 -22.53 18.92
N ALA A 348 6.48 -23.64 19.63
CA ALA A 348 6.49 -23.67 21.09
C ALA A 348 7.59 -22.76 21.69
N VAL A 349 8.77 -22.73 21.07
CA VAL A 349 9.87 -21.85 21.47
C VAL A 349 9.52 -20.38 21.27
N ILE A 350 9.02 -20.01 20.09
CA ILE A 350 8.63 -18.61 19.81
C ILE A 350 7.54 -18.17 20.79
N LYS A 351 6.50 -18.99 21.01
CA LYS A 351 5.46 -18.71 22.02
C LYS A 351 6.04 -18.45 23.40
N GLN A 352 7.02 -19.25 23.83
CA GLN A 352 7.66 -19.07 25.13
C GLN A 352 8.45 -17.75 25.22
N LEU A 353 9.11 -17.35 24.14
CA LEU A 353 9.95 -16.15 24.09
C LEU A 353 9.15 -14.86 23.90
N THR A 354 8.03 -14.90 23.18
CA THR A 354 7.25 -13.72 22.80
C THR A 354 5.93 -13.58 23.55
N GLY A 355 5.37 -14.68 24.07
CA GLY A 355 4.02 -14.73 24.62
C GLY A 355 2.90 -14.81 23.56
N TRP A 356 3.24 -15.00 22.29
CA TRP A 356 2.25 -15.08 21.20
C TRP A 356 1.29 -16.27 21.39
N SER A 357 0.04 -16.08 20.94
CA SER A 357 -0.97 -17.13 20.95
C SER A 357 -0.96 -17.92 19.64
N THR A 358 -1.28 -19.21 19.76
CA THR A 358 -1.65 -20.05 18.62
C THR A 358 -2.88 -20.81 19.08
N GLY A 359 -3.98 -20.77 18.33
CA GLY A 359 -5.22 -21.39 18.79
C GLY A 359 -6.36 -21.27 17.78
N PRO A 360 -7.41 -22.08 17.94
CA PRO A 360 -8.62 -21.93 17.16
C PRO A 360 -9.24 -20.56 17.43
N ILE A 361 -10.08 -20.09 16.50
CA ILE A 361 -10.91 -18.92 16.74
C ILE A 361 -11.87 -19.23 17.91
N GLY A 362 -11.63 -18.59 19.05
CA GLY A 362 -12.53 -18.62 20.21
C GLY A 362 -13.78 -17.75 19.97
N LYS A 363 -14.64 -17.63 20.98
CA LYS A 363 -15.76 -16.68 20.92
C LYS A 363 -15.20 -15.25 20.82
N PRO A 364 -15.60 -14.44 19.83
CA PRO A 364 -15.03 -13.12 19.68
C PRO A 364 -15.43 -12.19 20.83
N LYS A 365 -14.49 -11.35 21.25
CA LYS A 365 -14.79 -10.13 22.00
C LYS A 365 -15.39 -9.12 21.02
N LEU A 366 -16.61 -8.71 21.31
CA LEU A 366 -17.37 -7.77 20.50
C LEU A 366 -17.17 -6.35 21.05
N ALA A 367 -17.12 -5.36 20.16
CA ALA A 367 -17.26 -3.96 20.55
C ALA A 367 -17.90 -3.17 19.40
N PRO A 368 -18.84 -2.25 19.71
CA PRO A 368 -19.38 -1.91 21.04
C PRO A 368 -20.35 -2.96 21.62
N VAL A 369 -20.51 -3.08 22.94
CA VAL A 369 -21.41 -4.08 23.59
C VAL A 369 -22.32 -3.53 24.69
N ASP A 370 -22.14 -2.26 25.08
CA ASP A 370 -22.83 -1.68 26.22
C ASP A 370 -24.07 -0.87 25.79
N VAL A 371 -25.14 -1.01 26.57
CA VAL A 371 -26.42 -0.31 26.41
C VAL A 371 -26.63 0.78 27.45
N GLU A 372 -25.83 0.79 28.52
CA GLU A 372 -25.76 1.82 29.56
C GLU A 372 -24.74 2.89 29.17
N GLU A 373 -23.51 2.49 28.84
CA GLU A 373 -22.50 3.37 28.27
C GLU A 373 -22.70 3.51 26.76
N ALA A 374 -23.18 4.68 26.33
CA ALA A 374 -23.43 4.95 24.93
C ALA A 374 -22.11 5.18 24.16
N THR A 375 -22.02 4.62 22.95
CA THR A 375 -20.88 4.80 22.03
C THR A 375 -21.19 5.85 20.96
N CYS A 376 -20.18 6.34 20.25
CA CYS A 376 -20.42 7.19 19.08
C CYS A 376 -21.34 6.48 18.07
N SER A 377 -22.25 7.24 17.48
CA SER A 377 -23.15 6.81 16.39
C SER A 377 -22.45 6.34 15.11
N ASP A 378 -21.18 6.67 14.94
CA ASP A 378 -20.32 6.40 13.79
C ASP A 378 -19.21 5.40 14.14
N THR A 379 -19.33 4.70 15.27
CA THR A 379 -18.34 3.70 15.68
C THR A 379 -18.26 2.55 14.67
N PRO A 380 -17.06 2.10 14.27
CA PRO A 380 -16.88 0.81 13.64
C PRO A 380 -17.33 -0.32 14.58
N LEU A 381 -17.70 -1.45 13.99
CA LEU A 381 -18.01 -2.68 14.71
C LEU A 381 -16.80 -3.60 14.68
N THR A 382 -16.49 -4.26 15.79
CA THR A 382 -15.29 -5.12 15.90
C THR A 382 -15.61 -6.48 16.50
N LEU A 383 -15.01 -7.51 15.91
CA LEU A 383 -14.97 -8.88 16.41
C LEU A 383 -13.50 -9.28 16.60
N THR A 384 -13.07 -9.40 17.84
CA THR A 384 -11.68 -9.72 18.19
C THR A 384 -11.59 -11.16 18.70
N PHE A 385 -10.88 -12.02 17.98
CA PHE A 385 -10.75 -13.44 18.30
C PHE A 385 -9.46 -13.73 19.08
N ASP A 386 -9.30 -14.97 19.56
CA ASP A 386 -8.10 -15.46 20.25
C ASP A 386 -6.97 -15.90 19.30
N GLY A 387 -7.31 -16.14 18.03
CA GLY A 387 -6.41 -16.58 16.98
C GLY A 387 -6.70 -15.87 15.65
N PRO A 388 -5.81 -16.05 14.65
CA PRO A 388 -5.91 -15.36 13.36
C PRO A 388 -7.19 -15.72 12.62
N VAL A 389 -7.74 -14.76 11.88
CA VAL A 389 -9.05 -14.89 11.24
C VAL A 389 -8.95 -14.85 9.73
N ARG A 390 -9.82 -15.62 9.08
CA ARG A 390 -10.06 -15.54 7.63
C ARG A 390 -11.54 -15.26 7.39
N LEU A 391 -11.82 -14.33 6.48
CA LEU A 391 -13.19 -14.08 6.03
C LEU A 391 -13.67 -15.24 5.16
N GLY A 392 -14.98 -15.51 5.20
CA GLY A 392 -15.61 -16.36 4.20
C GLY A 392 -15.93 -15.62 2.91
N VAL A 393 -16.80 -16.20 2.07
CA VAL A 393 -17.12 -15.65 0.75
C VAL A 393 -18.53 -15.08 0.61
N THR A 394 -19.50 -15.57 1.39
CA THR A 394 -20.94 -15.22 1.24
C THR A 394 -21.62 -14.66 2.48
N GLY A 395 -20.99 -14.75 3.67
CA GLY A 395 -21.60 -14.31 4.93
C GLY A 395 -21.94 -12.82 4.95
N LYS A 396 -22.92 -12.44 5.78
CA LYS A 396 -23.37 -11.06 5.97
C LYS A 396 -23.33 -10.65 7.44
N LEU A 397 -23.02 -9.39 7.69
CA LEU A 397 -23.25 -8.71 8.96
C LEU A 397 -24.43 -7.75 8.77
N ARG A 398 -25.39 -7.73 9.70
CA ARG A 398 -26.55 -6.83 9.67
C ARG A 398 -26.67 -6.05 10.96
N ILE A 399 -26.96 -4.76 10.84
CA ILE A 399 -27.24 -3.86 11.96
C ILE A 399 -28.75 -3.66 12.02
N HIS A 400 -29.33 -3.91 13.18
CA HIS A 400 -30.77 -3.81 13.40
C HIS A 400 -31.09 -2.76 14.46
N GLN A 401 -32.15 -1.99 14.24
CA GLN A 401 -32.80 -1.25 15.33
C GLN A 401 -33.46 -2.21 16.33
N ALA A 402 -33.76 -1.72 17.54
CA ALA A 402 -34.43 -2.49 18.58
C ALA A 402 -35.81 -3.06 18.17
N ASN A 403 -36.47 -2.48 17.15
CA ASN A 403 -37.73 -2.97 16.59
C ASN A 403 -37.55 -4.15 15.60
N GLY A 404 -36.31 -4.53 15.28
CA GLY A 404 -35.95 -5.58 14.33
C GLY A 404 -35.63 -5.12 12.90
N GLU A 405 -35.88 -3.85 12.58
CA GLU A 405 -35.59 -3.26 11.26
C GLU A 405 -34.09 -3.28 10.96
N VAL A 406 -33.71 -3.79 9.79
CA VAL A 406 -32.31 -3.75 9.31
C VAL A 406 -32.01 -2.36 8.77
N VAL A 407 -31.05 -1.67 9.37
CA VAL A 407 -30.61 -0.33 8.94
C VAL A 407 -29.34 -0.34 8.10
N ASP A 408 -28.56 -1.43 8.18
CA ASP A 408 -27.39 -1.63 7.33
C ASP A 408 -27.09 -3.13 7.14
N THR A 409 -26.50 -3.48 6.01
CA THR A 409 -26.02 -4.84 5.70
C THR A 409 -24.68 -4.76 4.97
N ILE A 410 -23.68 -5.42 5.54
CA ILE A 410 -22.37 -5.61 4.92
C ILE A 410 -22.28 -7.08 4.50
N SER A 411 -22.28 -7.30 3.18
CA SER A 411 -22.22 -8.62 2.58
C SER A 411 -20.83 -8.86 1.99
N LEU A 412 -20.21 -9.99 2.32
CA LEU A 412 -18.92 -10.34 1.74
C LEU A 412 -19.04 -10.53 0.22
N ALA A 413 -20.15 -11.07 -0.27
CA ALA A 413 -20.36 -11.36 -1.69
C ALA A 413 -20.90 -10.19 -2.53
N ASP A 414 -21.48 -9.16 -1.90
CA ASP A 414 -22.14 -8.08 -2.64
C ASP A 414 -21.18 -6.91 -2.86
N LEU A 415 -20.84 -6.63 -4.12
CA LEU A 415 -19.94 -5.51 -4.44
C LEU A 415 -20.48 -4.16 -3.95
N THR A 416 -21.80 -4.00 -3.86
CA THR A 416 -22.41 -2.76 -3.37
C THR A 416 -22.04 -2.49 -1.91
N SER A 417 -21.71 -3.53 -1.13
CA SER A 417 -21.23 -3.37 0.25
C SER A 417 -19.87 -2.68 0.35
N TYR A 418 -19.12 -2.58 -0.74
CA TYR A 418 -17.81 -1.90 -0.80
C TYR A 418 -17.93 -0.52 -1.43
N HIS A 419 -19.14 0.04 -1.50
CA HIS A 419 -19.42 1.35 -2.04
C HIS A 419 -20.13 2.24 -1.02
N ARG A 420 -19.66 3.47 -0.80
CA ARG A 420 -20.34 4.44 0.08
C ARG A 420 -20.19 5.88 -0.38
N THR A 421 -21.09 6.74 0.07
CA THR A 421 -20.95 8.20 -0.04
C THR A 421 -20.12 8.73 1.13
N VAL A 422 -19.45 9.87 0.93
CA VAL A 422 -18.64 10.53 1.97
C VAL A 422 -18.87 12.04 1.87
N GLY A 423 -19.22 12.68 2.99
CA GLY A 423 -19.31 14.14 3.09
C GLY A 423 -20.30 14.82 2.14
N GLY A 424 -21.30 14.07 1.64
CA GLY A 424 -22.23 14.55 0.62
C GLY A 424 -21.56 15.00 -0.68
N ALA A 425 -20.37 14.46 -0.99
CA ALA A 425 -19.60 14.91 -2.13
C ALA A 425 -20.34 14.72 -3.46
N ARG A 426 -20.15 15.70 -4.35
CA ARG A 426 -20.83 15.74 -5.64
C ARG A 426 -19.87 16.08 -6.76
N THR A 427 -20.20 15.64 -7.95
CA THR A 427 -19.53 16.01 -9.19
C THR A 427 -19.87 17.46 -9.57
N ASP A 428 -19.21 17.99 -10.60
CA ASP A 428 -19.59 19.27 -11.21
C ASP A 428 -20.97 19.24 -11.91
N TYR A 429 -21.56 18.06 -12.11
CA TYR A 429 -22.92 17.84 -12.60
C TYR A 429 -23.93 17.61 -11.46
N ASP A 430 -23.55 17.91 -10.21
CA ASP A 430 -24.39 17.76 -9.01
C ASP A 430 -24.80 16.30 -8.71
N GLN A 431 -24.10 15.32 -9.29
CA GLN A 431 -24.34 13.91 -8.99
C GLN A 431 -23.56 13.49 -7.76
N VAL A 432 -24.20 12.74 -6.87
CA VAL A 432 -23.55 12.21 -5.66
C VAL A 432 -22.44 11.23 -6.07
N HIS A 433 -21.24 11.46 -5.56
CA HIS A 433 -20.12 10.56 -5.79
C HIS A 433 -20.13 9.42 -4.77
N THR A 434 -19.76 8.23 -5.24
CA THR A 434 -19.69 7.01 -4.43
C THR A 434 -18.29 6.42 -4.55
N TRP A 435 -17.64 6.22 -3.42
CA TRP A 435 -16.29 5.65 -3.33
C TRP A 435 -16.35 4.15 -3.20
N THR A 436 -15.40 3.46 -3.84
CA THR A 436 -14.97 2.13 -3.40
C THR A 436 -14.23 2.26 -2.08
N TYR A 437 -14.69 1.55 -1.04
CA TYR A 437 -14.10 1.57 0.29
C TYR A 437 -13.98 0.17 0.91
N GLN A 438 -13.25 0.09 2.02
CA GLN A 438 -12.91 -1.12 2.76
C GLN A 438 -13.93 -1.32 3.89
N ALA A 439 -15.09 -1.86 3.53
CA ALA A 439 -16.17 -2.12 4.48
C ALA A 439 -15.81 -3.12 5.57
N VAL A 440 -14.92 -4.08 5.26
CA VAL A 440 -14.42 -5.09 6.19
C VAL A 440 -12.89 -5.08 6.12
N VAL A 441 -12.24 -4.93 7.28
CA VAL A 441 -10.79 -4.98 7.44
C VAL A 441 -10.45 -6.09 8.43
N VAL A 442 -9.51 -6.95 8.06
CA VAL A 442 -8.93 -7.94 8.97
C VAL A 442 -7.58 -7.42 9.43
N ASP A 443 -7.43 -7.26 10.73
CA ASP A 443 -6.22 -6.81 11.38
C ASP A 443 -5.78 -7.89 12.38
N GLY A 444 -4.97 -8.82 11.88
CA GLY A 444 -4.55 -10.02 12.59
C GLY A 444 -5.73 -10.91 12.96
N ARG A 445 -6.07 -10.89 14.25
CA ARG A 445 -7.23 -11.60 14.84
C ARG A 445 -8.49 -10.75 14.98
N THR A 446 -8.49 -9.51 14.49
CA THR A 446 -9.61 -8.58 14.63
C THR A 446 -10.28 -8.32 13.28
N VAL A 447 -11.58 -8.58 13.19
CA VAL A 447 -12.41 -8.13 12.07
C VAL A 447 -13.03 -6.80 12.45
N LYS A 448 -12.73 -5.73 11.69
CA LYS A 448 -13.37 -4.42 11.81
C LYS A 448 -14.33 -4.23 10.64
N VAL A 449 -15.56 -3.86 10.94
CA VAL A 449 -16.63 -3.60 9.97
C VAL A 449 -17.05 -2.14 10.08
N TYR A 450 -17.00 -1.43 8.95
CA TYR A 450 -17.34 -0.02 8.83
C TYR A 450 -18.73 0.08 8.18
N PRO A 451 -19.75 0.59 8.89
CA PRO A 451 -21.07 0.82 8.30
C PRO A 451 -21.00 1.78 7.10
N HIS A 452 -21.97 1.67 6.20
CA HIS A 452 -22.08 2.58 5.05
C HIS A 452 -22.38 4.02 5.49
N GLN A 453 -23.03 4.17 6.64
CA GLN A 453 -23.54 5.45 7.14
C GLN A 453 -23.53 5.48 8.67
N ARG A 454 -23.52 6.70 9.21
CA ARG A 454 -23.72 6.97 10.63
C ARG A 454 -25.08 6.45 11.09
N LEU A 455 -25.12 5.77 12.24
CA LEU A 455 -26.36 5.31 12.85
C LEU A 455 -27.12 6.48 13.49
N ALA A 456 -28.43 6.34 13.66
CA ALA A 456 -29.22 7.38 14.33
C ALA A 456 -28.78 7.53 15.80
N PRO A 457 -28.67 8.77 16.31
CA PRO A 457 -28.19 9.02 17.66
C PRO A 457 -29.23 8.70 18.74
N GLY A 458 -28.76 8.34 19.93
CA GLY A 458 -29.61 8.01 21.09
C GLY A 458 -30.43 6.73 20.95
N GLN A 459 -30.12 5.87 19.97
CA GLN A 459 -30.90 4.67 19.65
C GLN A 459 -30.22 3.40 20.16
N LEU A 460 -31.02 2.34 20.28
CA LEU A 460 -30.55 1.00 20.66
C LEU A 460 -30.49 0.10 19.41
N TYR A 461 -29.35 -0.55 19.22
CA TYR A 461 -29.10 -1.46 18.10
C TYR A 461 -28.71 -2.86 18.58
N TYR A 462 -28.89 -3.83 17.70
CA TYR A 462 -28.28 -5.15 17.81
C TYR A 462 -27.68 -5.58 16.47
N VAL A 463 -26.70 -6.48 16.51
CA VAL A 463 -25.98 -6.94 15.31
C VAL A 463 -26.15 -8.44 15.16
N THR A 464 -26.38 -8.89 13.93
CA THR A 464 -26.31 -10.31 13.55
C THR A 464 -25.20 -10.53 12.54
N VAL A 465 -24.60 -11.72 12.58
CA VAL A 465 -23.49 -12.15 11.73
C VAL A 465 -23.81 -13.56 11.26
N ASP A 466 -23.90 -13.76 9.94
CA ASP A 466 -24.19 -15.08 9.37
C ASP A 466 -23.03 -16.06 9.65
N PRO A 467 -23.33 -17.36 9.90
CA PRO A 467 -22.31 -18.39 9.85
C PRO A 467 -21.57 -18.32 8.49
N GLY A 468 -20.23 -18.29 8.54
CA GLY A 468 -19.40 -18.14 7.33
C GLY A 468 -19.09 -16.69 6.93
N PHE A 469 -19.44 -15.68 7.74
CA PHE A 469 -18.81 -14.36 7.62
C PHE A 469 -17.32 -14.45 8.01
N VAL A 470 -17.03 -15.09 9.15
CA VAL A 470 -15.68 -15.52 9.53
C VAL A 470 -15.64 -17.05 9.42
N LEU A 471 -14.61 -17.59 8.75
CA LEU A 471 -14.49 -19.04 8.56
C LEU A 471 -14.29 -19.75 9.90
N GLY A 472 -15.14 -20.74 10.19
CA GLY A 472 -15.13 -21.52 11.43
C GLY A 472 -15.88 -20.87 12.60
N ASP A 473 -16.37 -19.63 12.46
CA ASP A 473 -17.19 -18.97 13.46
C ASP A 473 -18.67 -19.35 13.24
N PRO A 474 -19.42 -19.73 14.29
CA PRO A 474 -20.84 -20.06 14.17
C PRO A 474 -21.72 -18.85 13.87
N GLY A 475 -21.19 -17.63 13.87
CA GLY A 475 -21.95 -16.39 13.70
C GLY A 475 -22.64 -15.93 14.98
N ILE A 476 -23.38 -14.83 14.84
CA ILE A 476 -24.17 -14.19 15.90
C ILE A 476 -25.60 -14.11 15.38
N THR A 477 -26.51 -14.92 15.92
CA THR A 477 -27.86 -15.06 15.36
C THR A 477 -28.96 -14.51 16.26
N GLY A 478 -28.70 -14.42 17.57
CA GLY A 478 -29.63 -13.87 18.56
C GLY A 478 -29.51 -12.36 18.74
N ALA A 479 -30.67 -11.68 18.79
CA ALA A 479 -30.74 -10.23 19.01
C ALA A 479 -30.21 -9.75 20.38
N ASN A 480 -29.93 -10.67 21.31
CA ASN A 480 -29.39 -10.38 22.64
C ASN A 480 -27.88 -10.61 22.76
N GLU A 481 -27.23 -11.12 21.72
CA GLU A 481 -25.81 -11.51 21.79
C GLU A 481 -24.85 -10.35 21.55
N TRP A 482 -25.22 -9.41 20.69
CA TRP A 482 -24.46 -8.19 20.40
C TRP A 482 -25.40 -7.00 20.33
N ARG A 483 -25.39 -6.14 21.36
CA ARG A 483 -26.25 -4.95 21.47
C ARG A 483 -25.43 -3.76 21.91
N PHE A 484 -25.85 -2.57 21.50
CA PHE A 484 -25.24 -1.34 22.00
C PHE A 484 -26.18 -0.14 21.82
N ARG A 485 -25.93 0.93 22.58
CA ARG A 485 -26.64 2.21 22.45
C ARG A 485 -25.73 3.26 21.82
N THR A 486 -26.25 4.03 20.87
CA THR A 486 -25.56 5.22 20.34
C THR A 486 -25.81 6.43 21.23
N GLN A 487 -24.80 7.29 21.38
CA GLN A 487 -24.93 8.55 22.12
C GLN A 487 -25.81 9.55 21.38
N ARG A 488 -26.29 10.56 22.10
CA ARG A 488 -27.01 11.69 21.50
C ARG A 488 -26.02 12.66 20.87
N ASP A 489 -26.46 13.38 19.85
CA ASP A 489 -25.67 14.44 19.23
C ASP A 489 -25.36 15.55 20.24
N PRO A 490 -24.19 16.21 20.10
CA PRO A 490 -23.91 17.41 20.88
C PRO A 490 -24.94 18.50 20.56
N SER A 491 -25.19 19.39 21.51
CA SER A 491 -26.20 20.45 21.36
C SER A 491 -25.76 21.60 20.46
N THR A 492 -24.47 21.69 20.14
CA THR A 492 -23.83 22.77 19.39
C THR A 492 -22.73 22.21 18.48
N ASP A 493 -22.38 22.93 17.43
CA ASP A 493 -21.30 22.60 16.51
C ASP A 493 -20.10 23.55 16.58
N ASP A 494 -20.01 24.44 17.58
CA ASP A 494 -18.89 25.38 17.73
C ASP A 494 -17.54 24.69 17.95
N THR A 495 -17.52 23.66 18.81
CA THR A 495 -16.34 22.87 19.14
C THR A 495 -16.76 21.41 19.32
N LEU A 496 -16.15 20.53 18.54
CA LEU A 496 -16.45 19.10 18.52
C LEU A 496 -15.19 18.30 18.87
N ARG A 497 -15.36 17.22 19.62
CA ARG A 497 -14.28 16.29 19.96
C ARG A 497 -14.42 14.97 19.21
N VAL A 498 -13.33 14.51 18.61
CA VAL A 498 -13.25 13.22 17.91
C VAL A 498 -12.30 12.29 18.65
N ASP A 499 -12.75 11.09 18.99
CA ASP A 499 -11.96 10.07 19.70
C ASP A 499 -12.26 8.68 19.14
N ALA A 500 -11.27 8.06 18.50
CA ALA A 500 -11.41 6.73 17.90
C ALA A 500 -11.75 5.63 18.94
N GLN A 501 -11.57 5.88 20.24
CA GLN A 501 -11.88 4.94 21.32
C GLN A 501 -13.29 5.13 21.91
N GLY A 502 -14.09 6.07 21.39
CA GLY A 502 -15.48 6.27 21.85
C GLY A 502 -15.69 7.36 22.88
N GLY A 503 -14.63 8.08 23.31
CA GLY A 503 -14.70 9.11 24.36
C GLY A 503 -15.00 10.54 23.88
N GLY A 504 -15.36 10.72 22.61
CA GLY A 504 -15.65 12.02 21.99
C GLY A 504 -17.10 12.17 21.55
N ASP A 505 -17.44 13.31 20.95
CA ASP A 505 -18.75 13.53 20.31
C ASP A 505 -18.93 12.62 19.08
N PHE A 506 -17.81 12.28 18.44
CA PHE A 506 -17.72 11.38 17.29
C PHE A 506 -16.50 10.46 17.39
N CYS A 507 -16.55 9.34 16.69
CA CYS A 507 -15.43 8.39 16.61
C CYS A 507 -14.58 8.58 15.35
N THR A 508 -15.13 9.25 14.34
CA THR A 508 -14.52 9.52 13.04
C THR A 508 -14.49 11.02 12.77
N VAL A 509 -13.50 11.45 11.99
CA VAL A 509 -13.34 12.85 11.58
C VAL A 509 -14.45 13.24 10.61
N GLN A 510 -14.82 12.36 9.69
CA GLN A 510 -15.90 12.62 8.74
C GLN A 510 -17.24 12.86 9.43
N ALA A 511 -17.60 12.09 10.46
CA ALA A 511 -18.89 12.29 11.15
C ALA A 511 -18.96 13.65 11.86
N ALA A 512 -17.85 14.11 12.46
CA ALA A 512 -17.79 15.44 13.04
C ALA A 512 -17.93 16.54 11.97
N ILE A 513 -17.24 16.38 10.83
CA ILE A 513 -17.39 17.29 9.68
C ILE A 513 -18.84 17.30 9.22
N ASP A 514 -19.48 16.14 9.07
CA ASP A 514 -20.85 16.00 8.57
C ASP A 514 -21.87 16.68 9.50
N PHE A 515 -21.63 16.65 10.81
CA PHE A 515 -22.48 17.29 11.81
C PHE A 515 -22.46 18.82 11.75
N VAL A 516 -21.33 19.45 11.39
CA VAL A 516 -21.24 20.92 11.31
C VAL A 516 -22.25 21.49 10.30
N GLY A 517 -23.00 22.50 10.70
CA GLY A 517 -23.94 23.19 9.81
C GLY A 517 -23.27 23.84 8.61
N GLU A 518 -23.98 23.95 7.49
CA GLU A 518 -23.45 24.67 6.33
C GLU A 518 -23.20 26.15 6.68
N GLY A 519 -22.04 26.69 6.26
CA GLY A 519 -21.61 28.06 6.55
C GLY A 519 -21.15 28.31 7.99
N HIS A 520 -21.25 27.33 8.89
CA HIS A 520 -20.81 27.47 10.27
C HIS A 520 -19.28 27.34 10.38
N LYS A 521 -18.70 28.14 11.27
CA LYS A 521 -17.27 28.07 11.61
C LYS A 521 -17.13 27.24 12.88
N SER A 522 -16.41 26.13 12.78
CA SER A 522 -16.28 25.16 13.87
C SER A 522 -14.84 24.73 14.06
N SER A 523 -14.50 24.36 15.30
CA SER A 523 -13.25 23.67 15.63
C SER A 523 -13.53 22.20 15.89
N ILE A 524 -12.71 21.31 15.33
CA ILE A 524 -12.77 19.86 15.54
C ILE A 524 -11.44 19.43 16.15
N ASP A 525 -11.47 19.05 17.42
CA ASP A 525 -10.32 18.55 18.16
C ASP A 525 -10.26 17.02 18.05
N VAL A 526 -9.20 16.52 17.42
CA VAL A 526 -9.02 15.11 17.10
C VAL A 526 -7.98 14.49 18.03
N GLY A 527 -8.44 13.51 18.82
CA GLY A 527 -7.61 12.77 19.76
C GLY A 527 -6.46 11.99 19.10
N PRO A 528 -5.56 11.40 19.90
CA PRO A 528 -4.52 10.52 19.40
C PRO A 528 -5.14 9.23 18.85
N GLY A 529 -4.60 8.70 17.75
CA GLY A 529 -5.08 7.48 17.12
C GLY A 529 -4.89 7.48 15.60
N LEU A 530 -5.09 6.29 15.01
CA LEU A 530 -5.23 6.13 13.57
C LEU A 530 -6.72 6.13 13.21
N TYR A 531 -7.13 7.17 12.49
CA TYR A 531 -8.44 7.33 11.89
C TYR A 531 -8.38 6.81 10.46
N ARG A 532 -8.72 5.53 10.27
CA ARG A 532 -8.68 4.86 8.97
C ARG A 532 -9.93 5.18 8.15
N GLU A 533 -9.96 6.35 7.54
CA GLU A 533 -11.15 6.84 6.83
C GLU A 533 -10.79 7.72 5.63
N LEU A 534 -11.69 7.72 4.65
CA LEU A 534 -11.75 8.75 3.60
C LEU A 534 -12.41 9.99 4.19
N VAL A 535 -11.80 11.16 4.01
CA VAL A 535 -12.33 12.44 4.51
C VAL A 535 -12.61 13.38 3.34
N TRP A 536 -13.81 13.98 3.35
CA TRP A 536 -14.26 15.00 2.42
C TRP A 536 -14.85 16.19 3.19
N VAL A 537 -14.24 17.37 3.00
CA VAL A 537 -14.76 18.64 3.50
C VAL A 537 -15.43 19.39 2.34
N PRO A 538 -16.77 19.49 2.30
CA PRO A 538 -17.47 20.11 1.19
C PRO A 538 -17.26 21.63 1.13
N PRO A 539 -17.43 22.26 -0.05
CA PRO A 539 -17.30 23.71 -0.19
C PRO A 539 -18.34 24.51 0.62
N THR A 540 -19.41 23.87 1.08
CA THR A 540 -20.47 24.50 1.90
C THR A 540 -20.08 24.70 3.36
N LYS A 541 -18.90 24.23 3.81
CA LYS A 541 -18.43 24.35 5.20
C LYS A 541 -17.13 25.17 5.32
N PRO A 542 -17.14 26.46 4.91
CA PRO A 542 -15.96 27.32 4.99
C PRO A 542 -15.57 27.63 6.44
N GLY A 543 -14.29 27.88 6.69
CA GLY A 543 -13.80 28.31 8.01
C GLY A 543 -13.64 27.20 9.05
N LEU A 544 -13.73 25.94 8.64
CA LEU A 544 -13.48 24.79 9.49
C LEU A 544 -12.02 24.74 9.96
N THR A 545 -11.83 24.44 11.25
CA THR A 545 -10.52 24.21 11.85
C THR A 545 -10.43 22.79 12.39
N ILE A 546 -9.39 22.04 12.01
CA ILE A 546 -9.08 20.71 12.55
C ILE A 546 -7.77 20.77 13.35
N ARG A 547 -7.78 20.30 14.59
CA ARG A 547 -6.61 20.29 15.49
C ARG A 547 -6.37 18.89 16.00
N GLY A 548 -5.18 18.34 15.74
CA GLY A 548 -4.79 17.05 16.29
C GLY A 548 -4.08 17.17 17.64
N ALA A 549 -3.88 16.05 18.32
CA ALA A 549 -3.12 15.94 19.55
C ALA A 549 -1.58 16.03 19.35
N GLY A 550 -1.13 16.26 18.12
CA GLY A 550 0.29 16.32 17.73
C GLY A 550 0.56 15.50 16.45
N ALA A 551 1.37 16.06 15.55
CA ALA A 551 1.72 15.39 14.29
C ALA A 551 2.64 14.18 14.57
N GLY A 552 2.05 12.98 14.49
CA GLY A 552 2.64 11.70 14.90
C GLY A 552 1.84 10.97 15.98
N LYS A 553 0.90 11.65 16.65
CA LYS A 553 -0.07 11.07 17.58
C LYS A 553 -1.45 10.93 16.96
N THR A 554 -1.90 11.93 16.21
CA THR A 554 -3.15 11.92 15.45
C THR A 554 -2.85 11.65 13.99
N VAL A 555 -3.34 10.54 13.44
CA VAL A 555 -3.13 10.13 12.05
C VAL A 555 -4.47 9.91 11.37
N ILE A 556 -4.77 10.67 10.32
CA ILE A 556 -5.87 10.41 9.40
C ILE A 556 -5.27 9.72 8.17
N GLY A 557 -5.76 8.55 7.78
CA GLY A 557 -5.18 7.88 6.63
C GLY A 557 -5.95 6.74 6.02
N TYR A 558 -5.79 6.59 4.71
CA TYR A 558 -6.52 5.61 3.92
C TYR A 558 -5.73 5.23 2.66
N PRO A 559 -5.77 3.96 2.19
CA PRO A 559 -5.09 3.54 0.96
C PRO A 559 -5.95 3.89 -0.27
N ASN A 560 -6.10 5.17 -0.57
CA ASN A 560 -6.85 5.63 -1.73
C ASN A 560 -5.90 5.98 -2.88
N ASN A 561 -6.20 5.59 -4.11
CA ASN A 561 -5.28 5.81 -5.23
C ASN A 561 -6.00 5.74 -6.58
N ASN A 562 -5.22 5.94 -7.63
CA ASN A 562 -5.70 5.98 -9.00
C ASN A 562 -6.39 4.69 -9.46
N LEU A 563 -5.92 3.53 -9.02
CA LEU A 563 -6.52 2.22 -9.35
C LEU A 563 -7.80 1.91 -8.58
N LEU A 564 -8.02 2.55 -7.43
CA LEU A 564 -9.18 2.31 -6.57
C LEU A 564 -10.33 3.30 -6.82
N ASN A 565 -10.02 4.60 -6.87
CA ASN A 565 -11.03 5.66 -7.03
C ASN A 565 -10.58 6.80 -7.97
N GLY A 566 -9.46 6.70 -8.68
CA GLY A 566 -9.02 7.75 -9.62
C GLY A 566 -9.40 7.48 -11.08
N ASP A 567 -8.66 8.11 -11.99
CA ASP A 567 -8.85 8.01 -13.45
C ASP A 567 -8.87 6.57 -13.94
N SER A 568 -7.91 5.75 -13.53
CA SER A 568 -7.88 4.34 -13.96
C SER A 568 -9.08 3.53 -13.47
N ALA A 569 -9.55 3.77 -12.25
CA ALA A 569 -10.75 3.11 -11.71
C ALA A 569 -12.03 3.59 -12.40
N MET A 570 -12.07 4.86 -12.78
CA MET A 570 -13.27 5.55 -13.26
C MET A 570 -13.33 5.72 -14.78
N GLY A 571 -12.34 5.23 -15.54
CA GLY A 571 -12.26 5.44 -17.00
C GLY A 571 -13.46 4.93 -17.81
N SER A 572 -14.26 4.01 -17.25
CA SER A 572 -15.51 3.52 -17.86
C SER A 572 -16.79 4.12 -17.25
N VAL A 573 -16.67 5.00 -16.27
CA VAL A 573 -17.79 5.67 -15.59
C VAL A 573 -18.22 6.88 -16.43
N PRO A 574 -19.54 7.15 -16.58
CA PRO A 574 -20.01 8.35 -17.27
C PRO A 574 -19.37 9.63 -16.72
N VAL A 575 -19.10 10.59 -17.60
CA VAL A 575 -18.40 11.84 -17.24
C VAL A 575 -19.16 12.62 -16.16
N GLU A 576 -20.48 12.52 -16.17
CA GLU A 576 -21.37 13.19 -15.23
C GLU A 576 -21.19 12.70 -13.79
N GLN A 577 -20.75 11.45 -13.62
CA GLN A 577 -20.58 10.76 -12.34
C GLN A 577 -19.15 10.84 -11.78
N SER A 578 -18.24 11.49 -12.49
CA SER A 578 -16.82 11.31 -12.27
C SER A 578 -16.00 12.60 -12.35
N TYR A 579 -16.57 13.70 -12.84
CA TYR A 579 -15.87 14.98 -12.91
C TYR A 579 -15.81 15.74 -11.59
N CYS A 580 -14.64 16.32 -11.35
CA CYS A 580 -14.34 17.09 -10.15
C CYS A 580 -15.00 18.46 -10.15
N GLN A 581 -15.50 18.88 -8.99
CA GLN A 581 -15.90 20.27 -8.75
C GLN A 581 -14.68 21.22 -8.75
N ARG A 582 -14.95 22.52 -8.89
CA ARG A 582 -13.96 23.60 -8.78
C ARG A 582 -12.73 23.37 -9.69
N ARG A 583 -12.97 23.15 -10.99
CA ARG A 583 -11.91 23.00 -12.00
C ARG A 583 -11.13 24.30 -12.15
N VAL A 584 -9.80 24.22 -12.03
CA VAL A 584 -8.90 25.38 -12.15
C VAL A 584 -8.31 25.52 -13.56
N ILE A 585 -8.15 24.41 -14.30
CA ILE A 585 -7.66 24.42 -15.69
C ILE A 585 -8.74 23.92 -16.67
N PRO A 586 -8.83 24.47 -17.91
CA PRO A 586 -9.85 24.07 -18.89
C PRO A 586 -9.75 22.62 -19.34
N GLN A 587 -8.52 22.14 -19.57
CA GLN A 587 -8.22 20.72 -19.82
C GLN A 587 -7.92 20.04 -18.48
N SER A 588 -8.99 19.74 -17.74
CA SER A 588 -8.90 19.15 -16.40
C SER A 588 -8.07 17.86 -16.38
N ASP A 589 -7.37 17.65 -15.27
CA ASP A 589 -6.96 16.33 -14.80
C ASP A 589 -8.22 15.59 -14.34
N ARG A 590 -9.00 15.09 -15.30
CA ARG A 590 -10.30 14.45 -15.08
C ARG A 590 -10.14 13.30 -14.07
N PHE A 591 -11.15 13.10 -13.21
CA PHE A 591 -11.26 11.98 -12.27
C PHE A 591 -10.30 11.93 -11.07
N ASN A 592 -9.31 12.82 -10.96
CA ASN A 592 -8.27 12.75 -9.92
C ASN A 592 -8.65 13.32 -8.53
N CYS A 593 -9.83 13.90 -8.33
CA CYS A 593 -10.24 14.45 -7.03
C CYS A 593 -10.69 13.37 -6.02
N TRP A 594 -11.00 12.17 -6.51
CA TRP A 594 -11.62 11.11 -5.71
C TRP A 594 -10.61 10.14 -5.10
N ARG A 595 -9.32 10.23 -5.48
CA ARG A 595 -8.24 9.34 -5.06
C ARG A 595 -7.42 9.81 -3.84
N SER A 596 -7.77 10.94 -3.25
CA SER A 596 -7.10 11.42 -2.02
C SER A 596 -7.61 10.71 -0.76
N ALA A 597 -6.76 10.58 0.26
CA ALA A 597 -7.18 10.12 1.58
C ALA A 597 -8.06 11.18 2.28
N MET A 598 -7.65 12.46 2.17
CA MET A 598 -8.40 13.61 2.66
C MET A 598 -8.48 14.71 1.59
N ALA A 599 -9.69 15.10 1.23
CA ALA A 599 -9.97 16.20 0.31
C ALA A 599 -10.69 17.35 1.03
N VAL A 600 -10.21 18.57 0.80
CA VAL A 600 -10.76 19.80 1.37
C VAL A 600 -11.14 20.76 0.25
N PHE A 601 -12.44 20.93 0.03
CA PHE A 601 -12.98 21.87 -0.95
C PHE A 601 -13.53 23.14 -0.29
N ALA A 602 -13.55 23.21 1.03
CA ALA A 602 -13.93 24.39 1.80
C ALA A 602 -12.87 25.51 1.71
N ASP A 603 -13.35 26.75 1.63
CA ASP A 603 -12.50 27.93 1.76
C ASP A 603 -12.22 28.24 3.24
N ASP A 604 -11.16 29.00 3.53
CA ASP A 604 -10.78 29.41 4.89
C ASP A 604 -10.49 28.23 5.86
N PHE A 605 -10.13 27.06 5.32
CA PHE A 605 -9.86 25.88 6.12
C PHE A 605 -8.49 25.95 6.81
N THR A 606 -8.43 25.52 8.08
CA THR A 606 -7.19 25.42 8.84
C THR A 606 -7.01 24.02 9.41
N MET A 607 -5.81 23.44 9.29
CA MET A 607 -5.46 22.20 9.99
C MET A 607 -4.09 22.33 10.67
N SER A 608 -4.02 21.88 11.93
CA SER A 608 -2.76 21.82 12.65
C SER A 608 -2.58 20.58 13.49
N ASP A 609 -1.31 20.18 13.70
CA ASP A 609 -0.93 19.11 14.64
C ASP A 609 -1.50 17.72 14.28
N VAL A 610 -1.71 17.48 12.98
CA VAL A 610 -2.25 16.23 12.40
C VAL A 610 -1.24 15.62 11.44
N THR A 611 -1.20 14.29 11.38
CA THR A 611 -0.62 13.55 10.26
C THR A 611 -1.71 13.10 9.30
N VAL A 612 -1.57 13.41 8.01
CA VAL A 612 -2.39 12.83 6.95
C VAL A 612 -1.51 11.88 6.15
N ARG A 613 -1.92 10.61 6.07
CA ARG A 613 -1.15 9.55 5.40
C ARG A 613 -1.98 8.82 4.36
N ASN A 614 -1.49 8.76 3.13
CA ASN A 614 -1.99 7.77 2.19
C ASN A 614 -1.34 6.42 2.48
N LEU A 615 -2.15 5.37 2.66
CA LEU A 615 -1.65 4.02 3.00
C LEU A 615 -1.36 3.16 1.76
N THR A 616 -1.46 3.73 0.55
CA THR A 616 -1.06 3.06 -0.69
C THR A 616 0.45 2.77 -0.65
N PRO A 617 0.88 1.52 -0.91
CA PRO A 617 2.29 1.15 -0.86
C PRO A 617 3.09 1.80 -2.01
N TYR A 618 4.41 1.81 -1.89
CA TYR A 618 5.31 2.24 -2.98
C TYR A 618 4.98 1.50 -4.28
N ARG A 619 4.92 2.24 -5.40
CA ARG A 619 4.45 1.77 -6.73
C ARG A 619 2.98 1.31 -6.79
N GLY A 620 2.17 1.65 -5.79
CA GLY A 620 0.72 1.35 -5.76
C GLY A 620 -0.17 2.30 -6.58
N SER A 621 0.40 3.02 -7.56
CA SER A 621 -0.19 4.15 -8.34
C SER A 621 -0.26 5.50 -7.60
N GLN A 622 -0.69 6.55 -8.32
CA GLN A 622 -0.78 7.91 -7.79
C GLN A 622 -1.78 8.02 -6.64
N ALA A 623 -1.39 8.64 -5.52
CA ALA A 623 -2.12 8.54 -4.26
C ALA A 623 -1.90 9.75 -3.33
N GLU A 624 -2.76 10.77 -3.41
CA GLU A 624 -2.68 11.95 -2.56
C GLU A 624 -3.02 11.60 -1.11
N ALA A 625 -2.19 12.00 -0.16
CA ALA A 625 -2.55 12.00 1.24
C ALA A 625 -3.54 13.15 1.51
N PHE A 626 -3.20 14.36 1.07
CA PHE A 626 -4.03 15.55 1.24
C PHE A 626 -4.24 16.27 -0.09
N PHE A 627 -5.51 16.60 -0.37
CA PHE A 627 -5.91 17.44 -1.50
C PHE A 627 -6.68 18.68 -1.03
N GLY A 628 -6.05 19.86 -1.12
CA GLY A 628 -6.72 21.15 -0.92
C GLY A 628 -7.18 21.76 -2.24
N ASN A 629 -8.48 21.97 -2.41
CA ASN A 629 -9.11 22.62 -3.57
C ASN A 629 -10.01 23.81 -3.19
N GLY A 630 -9.81 24.33 -1.98
CA GLY A 630 -10.38 25.59 -1.48
C GLY A 630 -9.36 26.72 -1.52
N SER A 631 -9.83 27.95 -1.29
CA SER A 631 -8.99 29.13 -1.16
C SER A 631 -8.72 29.45 0.31
N ARG A 632 -7.53 29.98 0.61
CA ARG A 632 -7.06 30.35 1.95
C ARG A 632 -6.96 29.14 2.89
N ILE A 633 -6.37 28.05 2.39
CA ILE A 633 -6.05 26.86 3.18
C ILE A 633 -4.78 27.10 4.00
N VAL A 634 -4.81 26.79 5.30
CA VAL A 634 -3.63 26.86 6.19
C VAL A 634 -3.33 25.48 6.77
N LEU A 635 -2.11 24.99 6.53
CA LEU A 635 -1.57 23.76 7.12
C LEU A 635 -0.37 24.12 8.00
N ALA A 636 -0.45 23.85 9.30
CA ALA A 636 0.60 24.22 10.25
C ALA A 636 0.99 23.06 11.15
N ARG A 637 2.29 22.73 11.24
CA ARG A 637 2.76 21.58 12.05
C ARG A 637 2.05 20.28 11.66
N VAL A 638 1.90 20.04 10.37
CA VAL A 638 1.31 18.81 9.86
C VAL A 638 2.39 17.89 9.31
N ARG A 639 2.06 16.60 9.20
CA ARG A 639 2.85 15.62 8.45
C ARG A 639 2.02 15.10 7.30
N ILE A 640 2.47 15.23 6.06
CA ILE A 640 1.80 14.68 4.87
C ILE A 640 2.66 13.54 4.34
N LEU A 641 2.14 12.31 4.44
CA LEU A 641 2.92 11.10 4.21
C LEU A 641 2.34 10.30 3.03
N GLY A 642 3.16 10.02 2.02
CA GLY A 642 2.79 9.27 0.83
C GLY A 642 4.01 8.95 -0.03
N TYR A 643 3.75 8.56 -1.29
CA TYR A 643 4.77 8.31 -2.30
C TYR A 643 4.56 9.27 -3.48
N GLN A 644 3.91 8.79 -4.54
CA GLN A 644 3.58 9.62 -5.69
C GLN A 644 2.38 10.50 -5.36
N ASP A 645 2.47 11.80 -5.69
CA ASP A 645 1.40 12.79 -5.55
C ASP A 645 0.97 13.14 -4.10
N SER A 646 1.81 12.94 -3.07
CA SER A 646 1.45 13.07 -1.64
C SER A 646 0.61 14.29 -1.26
N LEU A 647 0.99 15.50 -1.69
CA LEU A 647 0.33 16.76 -1.36
C LEU A 647 -0.12 17.48 -2.63
N ARG A 648 -1.44 17.59 -2.80
CA ARG A 648 -2.04 18.37 -3.88
C ARG A 648 -2.67 19.65 -3.33
N LEU A 649 -2.28 20.80 -3.85
CA LEU A 649 -2.84 22.09 -3.46
C LEU A 649 -3.26 22.91 -4.67
N GLN A 650 -4.45 23.49 -4.59
CA GLN A 650 -5.03 24.33 -5.61
C GLN A 650 -5.61 25.60 -4.98
N GLY A 651 -5.37 26.76 -5.60
CA GLY A 651 -5.82 28.05 -5.06
C GLY A 651 -4.76 28.73 -4.18
N GLN A 652 -5.18 29.35 -3.07
CA GLN A 652 -4.29 29.99 -2.10
C GLN A 652 -4.07 29.06 -0.91
N ALA A 653 -2.84 28.58 -0.71
CA ALA A 653 -2.52 27.67 0.38
C ALA A 653 -1.20 28.02 1.06
N PHE A 654 -1.19 28.04 2.39
CA PHE A 654 -0.02 28.31 3.22
C PHE A 654 0.34 27.08 4.05
N VAL A 655 1.56 26.58 3.91
CA VAL A 655 2.08 25.41 4.63
C VAL A 655 3.29 25.84 5.45
N THR A 656 3.29 25.60 6.76
CA THR A 656 4.40 26.05 7.63
C THR A 656 4.75 25.03 8.71
N ASN A 657 6.03 24.98 9.11
CA ASN A 657 6.51 24.14 10.22
C ASN A 657 6.14 22.66 10.06
N SER A 658 6.09 22.18 8.81
CA SER A 658 5.49 20.90 8.46
C SER A 658 6.52 19.95 7.86
N TYR A 659 6.11 18.70 7.69
CA TYR A 659 6.91 17.65 7.07
C TYR A 659 6.10 17.02 5.93
N VAL A 660 6.70 16.86 4.76
CA VAL A 660 6.09 16.19 3.61
C VAL A 660 7.06 15.15 3.07
N GLU A 661 6.61 13.94 2.76
CA GLU A 661 7.44 12.92 2.10
C GLU A 661 6.76 12.34 0.86
N GLY A 662 7.58 11.90 -0.09
CA GLY A 662 7.14 11.23 -1.31
C GLY A 662 8.26 11.00 -2.31
N ASP A 663 7.90 10.66 -3.55
CA ASP A 663 8.86 10.40 -4.64
C ASP A 663 8.56 11.20 -5.91
N VAL A 664 7.56 10.81 -6.69
CA VAL A 664 7.19 11.43 -7.96
C VAL A 664 6.13 12.50 -7.71
N ASP A 665 6.45 13.74 -8.10
CA ASP A 665 5.54 14.90 -8.06
C ASP A 665 4.86 15.13 -6.70
N PHE A 666 5.55 14.83 -5.60
CA PHE A 666 4.87 14.67 -4.31
C PHE A 666 4.35 15.97 -3.69
N VAL A 667 4.72 17.14 -4.21
CA VAL A 667 3.99 18.40 -4.02
C VAL A 667 3.53 18.93 -5.38
N TRP A 668 2.24 18.92 -5.66
CA TRP A 668 1.72 19.30 -6.98
C TRP A 668 0.39 20.04 -6.92
N GLY A 669 -0.11 20.47 -8.08
CA GLY A 669 -1.40 21.14 -8.21
C GLY A 669 -1.30 22.42 -9.05
N THR A 670 -2.07 23.46 -8.70
CA THR A 670 -2.17 24.70 -9.49
C THR A 670 -2.33 25.92 -8.59
N GLY A 671 -1.56 26.98 -8.81
CA GLY A 671 -1.80 28.28 -8.17
C GLY A 671 -0.87 28.62 -7.02
N GLY A 672 -1.23 29.67 -6.26
CA GLY A 672 -0.43 30.31 -5.22
C GLY A 672 -0.31 29.45 -3.97
N VAL A 673 0.73 28.63 -3.93
CA VAL A 673 1.10 27.82 -2.76
C VAL A 673 2.36 28.42 -2.16
N PHE A 674 2.37 28.62 -0.86
CA PHE A 674 3.55 29.12 -0.13
C PHE A 674 3.89 28.14 0.99
N MET A 675 5.06 27.50 0.89
CA MET A 675 5.54 26.54 1.87
C MET A 675 6.80 27.07 2.54
N GLN A 676 6.78 27.14 3.87
CA GLN A 676 7.89 27.70 4.63
C GLN A 676 8.31 26.88 5.85
N ASP A 677 9.57 27.02 6.26
CA ASP A 677 10.11 26.46 7.51
C ASP A 677 9.76 24.98 7.69
N SER A 678 9.83 24.21 6.60
CA SER A 678 9.32 22.85 6.50
C SER A 678 10.36 21.90 5.91
N GLU A 679 10.22 20.62 6.19
CA GLU A 679 11.05 19.56 5.60
C GLU A 679 10.28 18.83 4.51
N LEU A 680 10.92 18.62 3.36
CA LEU A 680 10.43 17.78 2.29
C LEU A 680 11.44 16.64 2.12
N LYS A 681 10.99 15.39 2.29
CA LYS A 681 11.86 14.21 2.22
C LYS A 681 11.55 13.37 0.99
N ALA A 682 12.54 13.21 0.12
CA ALA A 682 12.47 12.27 -0.99
C ALA A 682 12.67 10.83 -0.49
N LEU A 683 11.75 9.94 -0.84
CA LEU A 683 11.83 8.51 -0.49
C LEU A 683 12.51 7.70 -1.60
N HIS A 684 12.34 8.11 -2.86
CA HIS A 684 12.98 7.50 -4.04
C HIS A 684 13.36 8.58 -5.05
N GLU A 685 13.94 8.18 -6.18
CA GLU A 685 14.12 9.08 -7.32
C GLU A 685 12.78 9.66 -7.79
N GLY A 686 12.81 10.89 -8.31
CA GLY A 686 11.58 11.58 -8.71
C GLY A 686 11.70 13.10 -8.69
N TYR A 687 10.62 13.75 -8.25
CA TYR A 687 10.42 15.19 -8.36
C TYR A 687 9.76 15.72 -7.08
N TYR A 688 10.38 16.74 -6.47
CA TYR A 688 9.76 17.45 -5.35
C TYR A 688 8.46 18.14 -5.76
N ASN A 689 8.42 18.70 -6.97
CA ASN A 689 7.31 19.54 -7.40
C ASN A 689 6.86 19.34 -8.85
N GLN A 690 5.53 19.35 -9.05
CA GLN A 690 4.91 19.60 -10.34
C GLN A 690 3.75 20.58 -10.22
N VAL A 691 4.04 21.87 -10.35
CA VAL A 691 3.02 22.92 -10.47
C VAL A 691 2.50 23.00 -11.92
N ARG A 692 1.18 23.07 -12.10
CA ARG A 692 0.49 22.97 -13.39
C ARG A 692 -0.18 24.30 -13.78
N ASN A 693 0.61 25.37 -13.91
CA ASN A 693 0.09 26.68 -14.30
C ASN A 693 0.03 26.83 -15.83
N ILE A 694 -1.12 27.29 -16.31
CA ILE A 694 -1.36 27.61 -17.74
C ILE A 694 -1.22 29.11 -18.04
N ASP A 695 -1.19 29.94 -16.99
CA ASP A 695 -1.08 31.40 -17.06
C ASP A 695 0.01 31.94 -16.12
N ASN A 696 0.20 33.27 -16.15
CA ASN A 696 1.20 33.96 -15.35
C ASN A 696 0.79 34.20 -13.88
N GLY A 697 -0.23 33.50 -13.37
CA GLY A 697 -0.59 33.51 -11.96
C GLY A 697 0.52 32.96 -11.05
N PRO A 698 0.39 33.19 -9.73
CA PRO A 698 1.35 32.66 -8.75
C PRO A 698 1.37 31.13 -8.81
N GLY A 699 2.56 30.54 -8.69
CA GLY A 699 2.75 29.10 -8.50
C GLY A 699 3.21 28.76 -7.10
N ASN A 700 4.12 27.78 -6.99
CA ASN A 700 4.60 27.25 -5.73
C ASN A 700 5.88 27.96 -5.29
N ILE A 701 5.86 28.55 -4.09
CA ILE A 701 6.98 29.29 -3.50
C ILE A 701 7.42 28.55 -2.23
N PHE A 702 8.69 28.16 -2.17
CA PHE A 702 9.31 27.44 -1.08
C PHE A 702 10.34 28.35 -0.40
N VAL A 703 10.19 28.59 0.90
CA VAL A 703 11.03 29.53 1.66
C VAL A 703 11.58 28.87 2.92
N ARG A 704 12.91 28.81 3.07
CA ARG A 704 13.56 28.14 4.22
C ARG A 704 13.09 26.69 4.40
N VAL A 705 12.92 25.98 3.29
CA VAL A 705 12.64 24.54 3.33
C VAL A 705 13.93 23.73 3.38
N ARG A 706 13.85 22.51 3.92
CA ARG A 706 14.94 21.53 3.92
C ARG A 706 14.56 20.37 3.01
N LEU A 707 15.35 20.12 1.98
CA LEU A 707 15.18 18.99 1.06
C LEU A 707 16.12 17.86 1.50
N THR A 708 15.55 16.80 2.06
CA THR A 708 16.25 15.64 2.65
C THR A 708 15.88 14.36 1.91
N ARG A 709 16.51 13.23 2.28
CA ARG A 709 16.27 11.96 1.59
C ARG A 709 16.26 10.74 2.51
N ALA A 710 15.68 9.66 2.02
CA ALA A 710 15.89 8.33 2.58
C ALA A 710 17.31 7.80 2.22
N PRO A 711 17.91 6.91 3.04
CA PRO A 711 19.29 6.44 2.86
C PRO A 711 19.61 5.84 1.48
N GLU A 712 18.64 5.21 0.85
CA GLU A 712 18.73 4.53 -0.45
C GLU A 712 18.71 5.48 -1.65
N VAL A 713 18.34 6.74 -1.44
CA VAL A 713 18.25 7.72 -2.54
C VAL A 713 19.65 8.20 -2.91
N ALA A 714 20.10 7.81 -4.09
CA ALA A 714 21.42 8.16 -4.61
C ALA A 714 21.65 9.69 -4.72
N ASP A 715 22.91 10.10 -4.73
CA ASP A 715 23.28 11.47 -5.10
C ASP A 715 22.82 11.80 -6.53
N ASP A 716 22.55 13.08 -6.80
CA ASP A 716 22.22 13.58 -8.15
C ASP A 716 21.06 12.81 -8.84
N SER A 717 20.01 12.47 -8.09
CA SER A 717 18.92 11.57 -8.52
C SER A 717 17.51 12.21 -8.52
N VAL A 718 17.28 13.28 -7.76
CA VAL A 718 15.94 13.91 -7.59
C VAL A 718 15.91 15.33 -8.13
N PHE A 719 14.87 15.69 -8.89
CA PHE A 719 14.68 17.05 -9.40
C PHE A 719 13.88 17.93 -8.42
N LEU A 720 14.19 19.23 -8.40
CA LEU A 720 13.43 20.27 -7.69
C LEU A 720 12.01 20.42 -8.23
N ALA A 721 11.86 20.48 -9.56
CA ALA A 721 10.55 20.42 -10.20
C ALA A 721 10.64 19.94 -11.64
N ARG A 722 9.49 19.51 -12.18
CA ARG A 722 9.30 19.27 -13.62
C ARG A 722 8.13 20.06 -14.21
N ALA A 723 8.21 20.40 -15.49
CA ALA A 723 7.10 21.00 -16.24
C ALA A 723 6.93 20.38 -17.63
N GLU A 724 5.70 20.01 -17.98
CA GLU A 724 5.31 19.59 -19.33
C GLU A 724 4.89 20.85 -20.11
N LEU A 725 5.81 21.42 -20.90
CA LEU A 725 5.67 22.78 -21.44
C LEU A 725 4.49 22.93 -22.43
N SER A 726 4.12 21.87 -23.14
CA SER A 726 2.95 21.86 -24.05
C SER A 726 1.63 22.09 -23.31
N ARG A 727 1.56 21.72 -22.03
CA ARG A 727 0.34 21.78 -21.22
C ARG A 727 0.41 22.88 -20.15
N PHE A 728 1.58 23.06 -19.54
CA PHE A 728 1.78 23.96 -18.40
C PHE A 728 2.95 24.94 -18.66
N PRO A 729 2.88 25.75 -19.73
CA PRO A 729 3.99 26.59 -20.18
C PRO A 729 4.42 27.65 -19.17
N ALA A 730 3.53 28.01 -18.24
CA ALA A 730 3.70 29.08 -17.28
C ALA A 730 3.91 28.56 -15.84
N SER A 731 4.34 27.30 -15.70
CA SER A 731 4.69 26.69 -14.41
C SER A 731 5.68 27.54 -13.62
N GLN A 732 5.41 27.75 -12.33
CA GLN A 732 6.25 28.56 -11.43
C GLN A 732 6.58 27.79 -10.16
N ALA A 733 7.86 27.50 -9.97
CA ALA A 733 8.41 26.89 -8.77
C ALA A 733 9.63 27.71 -8.32
N VAL A 734 9.63 28.15 -7.07
CA VAL A 734 10.65 29.07 -6.55
C VAL A 734 11.20 28.53 -5.23
N PHE A 735 12.53 28.44 -5.08
CA PHE A 735 13.19 28.08 -3.81
C PHE A 735 14.02 29.25 -3.29
N ILE A 736 13.77 29.69 -2.06
CA ILE A 736 14.45 30.83 -1.41
C ILE A 736 15.02 30.38 -0.07
N ASP A 737 16.29 30.66 0.18
CA ASP A 737 17.00 30.36 1.44
C ASP A 737 16.84 28.90 1.88
N SER A 738 16.79 27.96 0.93
CA SER A 738 16.44 26.57 1.17
C SER A 738 17.67 25.68 1.20
N ALA A 739 17.71 24.72 2.14
CA ALA A 739 18.82 23.79 2.31
C ALA A 739 18.54 22.48 1.58
N MET A 740 19.52 21.91 0.88
CA MET A 740 19.35 20.73 0.03
C MET A 740 20.48 19.72 0.27
N ASP A 741 20.15 18.44 0.39
CA ASP A 741 21.13 17.35 0.41
C ASP A 741 21.58 16.95 -1.01
N SER A 742 22.61 16.10 -1.12
CA SER A 742 23.30 15.81 -2.38
C SER A 742 22.53 14.94 -3.38
N HIS A 743 21.34 14.41 -3.03
CA HIS A 743 20.43 13.79 -3.99
C HIS A 743 19.80 14.78 -4.96
N VAL A 744 19.72 16.07 -4.60
CA VAL A 744 19.16 17.07 -5.50
C VAL A 744 20.05 17.19 -6.72
N LYS A 745 19.45 16.98 -7.90
CA LYS A 745 20.16 17.00 -9.17
C LYS A 745 20.90 18.30 -9.40
N LYS A 746 22.11 18.22 -9.94
CA LYS A 746 22.90 19.40 -10.34
C LYS A 746 22.16 20.24 -11.38
N THR A 747 21.46 19.59 -12.32
CA THR A 747 20.57 20.26 -13.29
C THR A 747 19.35 20.91 -12.63
N GLY A 748 18.95 20.44 -11.45
CA GLY A 748 17.87 20.98 -10.63
C GLY A 748 16.46 20.73 -11.20
N TRP A 749 16.26 20.98 -12.48
CA TRP A 749 14.94 21.12 -13.09
C TRP A 749 14.80 20.26 -14.34
N LEU A 750 13.57 19.79 -14.60
CA LEU A 750 13.24 19.05 -15.82
C LEU A 750 12.14 19.74 -16.61
N ILE A 751 12.28 19.81 -17.93
CA ILE A 751 11.20 20.19 -18.85
C ILE A 751 10.95 19.07 -19.86
N THR A 752 9.70 18.87 -20.21
CA THR A 752 9.29 17.87 -21.19
C THR A 752 8.29 18.46 -22.18
N SER A 753 8.20 17.82 -23.35
CA SER A 753 7.15 18.08 -24.35
C SER A 753 6.93 19.57 -24.70
N PRO A 754 7.88 20.27 -25.36
CA PRO A 754 9.20 19.81 -25.77
C PRO A 754 10.24 19.96 -24.64
N ASN A 755 11.29 19.14 -24.69
CA ASN A 755 12.48 19.34 -23.86
C ASN A 755 13.40 20.37 -24.51
N ASP A 756 12.94 21.62 -24.60
CA ASP A 756 13.66 22.71 -25.24
C ASP A 756 13.44 24.04 -24.49
N CYS A 757 14.51 24.62 -23.96
CA CYS A 757 14.45 25.89 -23.26
C CYS A 757 14.03 27.07 -24.16
N ALA A 758 14.16 26.97 -25.49
CA ALA A 758 13.61 27.98 -26.40
C ALA A 758 12.08 28.06 -26.33
N ALA A 759 11.42 26.97 -25.94
CA ALA A 759 9.97 26.91 -25.73
C ALA A 759 9.53 27.35 -24.32
N ALA A 760 10.47 27.62 -23.40
CA ALA A 760 10.20 27.87 -21.98
C ALA A 760 9.97 29.37 -21.63
N GLY A 761 9.52 30.19 -22.58
CA GLY A 761 9.46 31.66 -22.42
C GLY A 761 8.56 32.19 -21.29
N GLN A 762 7.64 31.36 -20.75
CA GLN A 762 6.77 31.71 -19.62
C GLN A 762 7.11 30.95 -18.33
N LEU A 763 8.08 30.02 -18.39
CA LEU A 763 8.47 29.18 -17.25
C LEU A 763 9.15 30.03 -16.17
N ARG A 764 8.83 29.76 -14.91
CA ARG A 764 9.36 30.50 -13.75
C ARG A 764 9.96 29.55 -12.73
N PHE A 765 11.03 28.86 -13.13
CA PHE A 765 11.87 28.05 -12.25
C PHE A 765 13.01 28.89 -11.69
N TRP A 766 12.86 29.31 -10.43
CA TRP A 766 13.74 30.29 -9.82
C TRP A 766 14.35 29.81 -8.50
N GLU A 767 15.58 30.21 -8.22
CA GLU A 767 16.24 29.95 -6.94
C GLU A 767 16.87 31.22 -6.38
N TYR A 768 17.01 31.28 -5.06
CA TYR A 768 17.76 32.33 -4.37
C TYR A 768 18.43 31.74 -3.13
N HIS A 769 19.76 31.87 -3.05
CA HIS A 769 20.53 31.56 -1.84
C HIS A 769 20.28 30.13 -1.29
N SER A 770 20.19 29.15 -2.20
CA SER A 770 20.13 27.74 -1.83
C SER A 770 21.45 27.30 -1.19
N THR A 771 21.37 26.49 -0.13
CA THR A 771 22.53 25.98 0.61
C THR A 771 22.54 24.46 0.70
N ASP A 772 23.67 23.85 1.02
CA ASP A 772 23.69 22.47 1.50
C ASP A 772 23.10 22.36 2.91
N LEU A 773 22.89 21.14 3.42
CA LEU A 773 22.37 20.94 4.78
C LEU A 773 23.28 21.49 5.89
N THR A 774 24.52 21.86 5.60
CA THR A 774 25.47 22.48 6.55
C THR A 774 25.48 24.01 6.46
N GLY A 775 24.72 24.60 5.53
CA GLY A 775 24.59 26.04 5.32
C GLY A 775 25.60 26.64 4.34
N ARG A 776 26.33 25.82 3.56
CA ARG A 776 27.23 26.35 2.52
C ARG A 776 26.46 26.63 1.22
N PRO A 777 26.72 27.73 0.50
CA PRO A 777 26.07 28.00 -0.78
C PRO A 777 26.25 26.86 -1.79
N LEU A 778 25.17 26.49 -2.50
CA LEU A 778 25.24 25.50 -3.56
C LEU A 778 25.80 26.09 -4.86
N ASP A 779 26.51 25.26 -5.62
CA ASP A 779 26.88 25.58 -7.00
C ASP A 779 25.65 25.40 -7.92
N THR A 780 25.14 26.50 -8.44
CA THR A 780 23.98 26.53 -9.34
C THR A 780 24.38 26.70 -10.82
N THR A 781 25.67 26.63 -11.17
CA THR A 781 26.14 26.87 -12.54
C THR A 781 25.69 25.79 -13.54
N ALA A 782 25.39 24.58 -13.04
CA ALA A 782 24.91 23.45 -13.83
C ALA A 782 23.37 23.37 -13.94
N ARG A 783 22.62 24.33 -13.36
CA ARG A 783 21.16 24.33 -13.42
C ARG A 783 20.65 24.43 -14.86
N LEU A 784 19.43 23.94 -15.10
CA LEU A 784 18.74 24.02 -16.39
C LEU A 784 18.82 25.44 -16.96
N ALA A 785 19.20 25.58 -18.24
CA ALA A 785 19.52 26.88 -18.85
C ALA A 785 18.38 27.92 -18.83
N CYS A 786 17.13 27.47 -18.80
CA CYS A 786 15.94 28.32 -18.70
C CYS A 786 15.43 28.52 -17.25
N SER A 787 16.18 28.07 -16.25
CA SER A 787 16.01 28.48 -14.85
C SER A 787 16.78 29.76 -14.55
N ARG A 788 16.50 30.42 -13.42
CA ARG A 788 17.09 31.73 -13.07
C ARG A 788 17.40 31.87 -11.58
N GLN A 789 18.50 32.54 -11.25
CA GLN A 789 18.74 33.05 -9.89
C GLN A 789 18.05 34.41 -9.70
N LEU A 790 17.29 34.57 -8.62
CA LEU A 790 16.62 35.84 -8.30
C LEU A 790 17.61 36.90 -7.80
N GLY A 791 17.24 38.17 -7.95
CA GLY A 791 17.87 39.28 -7.21
C GLY A 791 17.24 39.52 -5.83
N ASP A 792 17.92 40.31 -4.99
CA ASP A 792 17.54 40.56 -3.60
C ASP A 792 16.11 41.11 -3.44
N ASP A 793 15.71 42.09 -4.26
CA ASP A 793 14.38 42.72 -4.19
C ASP A 793 13.27 41.74 -4.59
N GLU A 794 13.50 40.91 -5.60
CA GLU A 794 12.55 39.87 -6.03
C GLU A 794 12.38 38.81 -4.95
N ALA A 795 13.50 38.38 -4.35
CA ALA A 795 13.50 37.43 -3.25
C ALA A 795 12.83 38.02 -2.00
N ALA A 796 13.09 39.28 -1.66
CA ALA A 796 12.45 39.97 -0.53
C ALA A 796 10.93 40.01 -0.69
N LYS A 797 10.43 40.30 -1.90
CA LYS A 797 9.00 40.26 -2.20
C LYS A 797 8.42 38.85 -2.10
N LEU A 798 9.10 37.86 -2.65
CA LEU A 798 8.63 36.46 -2.65
C LEU A 798 8.83 35.74 -1.31
N ARG A 799 9.50 36.35 -0.32
CA ARG A 799 9.55 35.86 1.07
C ARG A 799 8.29 36.20 1.87
N ASP A 800 7.51 37.18 1.41
CA ASP A 800 6.27 37.56 2.07
C ASP A 800 5.09 36.80 1.44
N PRO A 801 4.41 35.90 2.17
CA PRO A 801 3.27 35.18 1.63
C PRO A 801 2.13 36.10 1.17
N ALA A 802 1.95 37.28 1.79
CA ALA A 802 0.90 38.21 1.37
C ALA A 802 1.14 38.78 -0.03
N SER A 803 2.41 38.94 -0.43
CA SER A 803 2.78 39.35 -1.77
C SER A 803 2.46 38.29 -2.83
N VAL A 804 2.46 37.01 -2.46
CA VAL A 804 2.08 35.88 -3.34
C VAL A 804 0.56 35.70 -3.37
N PHE A 805 -0.12 35.94 -2.26
CA PHE A 805 -1.57 35.76 -2.11
C PHE A 805 -2.40 37.03 -2.38
N GLY A 806 -1.81 38.06 -2.97
CA GLY A 806 -2.54 39.30 -3.32
C GLY A 806 -3.13 40.03 -2.11
N GLY A 807 -2.43 40.02 -0.97
CA GLY A 807 -2.80 40.74 0.26
C GLY A 807 -3.44 39.88 1.36
N TRP A 808 -3.67 38.59 1.14
CA TRP A 808 -4.09 37.70 2.22
C TRP A 808 -2.92 37.40 3.17
N HIS A 809 -3.14 37.61 4.47
CA HIS A 809 -2.19 37.29 5.53
C HIS A 809 -2.63 36.00 6.25
N PRO A 810 -1.94 34.86 6.04
CA PRO A 810 -2.27 33.62 6.71
C PRO A 810 -2.14 33.75 8.23
N VAL A 811 -3.11 33.21 8.97
CA VAL A 811 -3.07 33.14 10.44
C VAL A 811 -2.70 31.73 10.85
N VAL A 812 -1.55 31.58 11.52
CA VAL A 812 -1.08 30.30 12.02
C VAL A 812 -1.61 30.06 13.43
N PRO A 813 -2.27 28.91 13.71
CA PRO A 813 -2.68 28.55 15.07
C PRO A 813 -1.49 28.53 16.03
N ARG A 814 -1.63 29.18 17.18
CA ARG A 814 -0.60 29.15 18.25
C ARG A 814 -0.49 27.74 18.81
N LEU A 815 0.71 27.37 19.28
CA LEU A 815 0.89 26.22 20.16
C LEU A 815 0.18 26.54 21.48
N GLU A 816 -0.83 25.76 21.84
CA GLU A 816 -1.33 25.76 23.21
C GLU A 816 -0.25 25.12 24.09
N ARG A 817 0.15 25.82 25.15
CA ARG A 817 1.24 25.42 26.04
C ARG A 817 0.82 24.35 27.03
#